data_AF-A0A955C265-F1
#
_entry.id   AF-A0A955C265-F1
#
_cell.length_a   1.000
_cell.length_b   1.000
_cell.length_c   1.000
_cell.angle_alpha   90.00
_cell.angle_beta   90.00
_cell.angle_gamma   90.00
#
_symmetry.space_group_name_H-M   'P 1'
#
loop_
_entity.id
_entity.type
_entity.pdbx_description
1 polymer ?
#
loop_
_entity_poly.entity_id
_entity_poly.type
_entity_poly.pdbx_seq_one_letter_code
_entity_poly.pdbx_strand_id
1 'polypeptide(L)'
;ADQVQALNVANVSIGYLTPDQREMLTPDQVDDLGYTQFRYLPVDQVEHLTPDQIATIPNSSWFATMSADARAELDADQVQGLNVAKVSIGYLTPDQREALTVDQVQSLGYSDFRYLPTDRIHDLTPDQISSIPNTSWFNQFNADQRDALTHEQIRAINGNIVGVTFTGDDGENVITGNGGINNIIGGGGDDSLAGGDGRDVLAAGAGNDTLDGGAGDDWLIAGGGNDVMAGGSGDDRFSFENPQNGDVYEVSGDEGRDWIDLSQFDSSQATISNGVITIDLGDGDHFTINHTGIEAARFSDGLYGAGLYNTPPVAVDTGATLDEDGVVNLTPIGLDPDAGDAIESFRIDSLPENGVLTLNGEPLEAGAEVTAQQITDGSLKFEPNENWNGDTSFTYSASDGEDWSDNTATFTIHVDAVNDAPTGIVGGVSVPEDGETMISLAGADVDGAVQTFRIDSLPDGGTLTLNGQKLNIGDEISVEQLGDGGFKFAADPNWNGTTGFKFSAFDGEAWSSDPSEFEIRVLPANDAPEAIGGDITIGDTREGVINLDAFDIDDGDTIESFRIDTLPAGGTLMLNGEAVTPGQEIAASDITEGSLTFVAGDGVSGDTDLLFSAYDGSAWSEPGVFTLHVAPEAASSTPDFTFDAPSETPLTLEPDLELGDNPTIIWRQMDGPSVELSDPHSAAPTIDAPKVGEPTVLRFQVDVTEGGITTTRTIDVVVSPTVDDTVADHVPPPAETPNVTPTIADTDAIAPPSDIQPDVAVNPADIGPQAGPTTPTIDAPETPIASEPQATTPRDSEPADNSAIAQTDTASDAETSDTASKSDGDEWRDVTGLEVLDATTDHGAVIEPDAAASHSGTVDESRFEAIDQVMVDNISYTTEPGEVRLDPTYNVDEQIYFPTYSEEALQAGFDEVGTIRAVADPLTGEFVSQTDEAPPSTAHNEAHSDEANAATAEIAPENAAATVFGQSATGDGFLMKLWGLIRGFGGPRDIEERDKAGK
;
A
#
# COMPACT_ATOMS: atom_id res chain seq x y z
N ALA A 1 -12.86 84.60 -57.47
CA ALA A 1 -11.40 84.58 -57.23
C ALA A 1 -10.88 86.03 -57.20
N ASP A 2 -9.69 86.32 -57.72
CA ASP A 2 -8.83 87.48 -57.43
C ASP A 2 -9.56 88.85 -57.30
N GLN A 3 -10.44 89.18 -58.24
CA GLN A 3 -11.15 90.48 -58.25
C GLN A 3 -12.21 90.61 -57.15
N VAL A 4 -12.79 89.49 -56.70
CA VAL A 4 -13.74 89.44 -55.57
C VAL A 4 -12.97 89.49 -54.24
N GLN A 5 -11.90 88.71 -54.14
CA GLN A 5 -11.06 88.62 -52.94
C GLN A 5 -10.26 89.92 -52.66
N ALA A 6 -10.20 90.84 -53.63
CA ALA A 6 -9.65 92.18 -53.47
C ALA A 6 -10.69 93.27 -53.11
N LEU A 7 -11.97 92.91 -52.91
CA LEU A 7 -13.02 93.88 -52.54
C LEU A 7 -12.92 94.30 -51.07
N ASN A 8 -12.90 95.61 -50.82
CA ASN A 8 -13.19 96.16 -49.49
C ASN A 8 -14.71 96.17 -49.27
N VAL A 9 -15.22 95.06 -48.76
CA VAL A 9 -16.65 94.80 -48.53
C VAL A 9 -17.30 95.81 -47.58
N ALA A 10 -16.58 96.32 -46.58
CA ALA A 10 -17.06 97.36 -45.65
C ALA A 10 -17.60 98.64 -46.32
N ASN A 11 -17.27 98.88 -47.60
CA ASN A 11 -17.72 100.05 -48.38
C ASN A 11 -18.50 99.68 -49.65
N VAL A 12 -18.81 98.40 -49.91
CA VAL A 12 -19.49 97.93 -51.13
C VAL A 12 -20.70 97.06 -50.76
N SER A 13 -21.91 97.48 -51.15
CA SER A 13 -23.11 96.67 -50.89
C SER A 13 -23.04 95.32 -51.61
N ILE A 14 -23.15 94.23 -50.85
CA ILE A 14 -23.05 92.85 -51.35
C ILE A 14 -24.14 92.50 -52.39
N GLY A 15 -25.27 93.20 -52.37
CA GLY A 15 -26.34 93.11 -53.38
C GLY A 15 -25.97 93.63 -54.78
N TYR A 16 -24.73 94.05 -55.03
CA TYR A 16 -24.19 94.30 -56.37
C TYR A 16 -23.33 93.15 -56.91
N LEU A 17 -23.12 92.07 -56.14
CA LEU A 17 -22.40 90.86 -56.57
C LEU A 17 -23.39 89.82 -57.10
N THR A 18 -22.99 89.05 -58.12
CA THR A 18 -23.75 87.85 -58.55
C THR A 18 -23.66 86.75 -57.49
N PRO A 19 -24.54 85.72 -57.51
CA PRO A 19 -24.45 84.60 -56.58
C PRO A 19 -23.06 83.93 -56.57
N ASP A 20 -22.54 83.58 -57.74
CA ASP A 20 -21.20 83.02 -57.97
C ASP A 20 -20.07 83.90 -57.37
N GLN A 21 -20.31 85.20 -57.21
CA GLN A 21 -19.33 86.16 -56.66
C GLN A 21 -19.42 86.31 -55.14
N ARG A 22 -20.46 85.79 -54.49
CA ARG A 22 -20.59 85.79 -53.02
C ARG A 22 -20.02 84.51 -52.40
N GLU A 23 -20.23 83.36 -53.05
CA GLU A 23 -19.53 82.11 -52.76
C GLU A 23 -18.00 82.27 -52.79
N MET A 24 -17.49 83.25 -53.56
CA MET A 24 -16.07 83.57 -53.68
C MET A 24 -15.53 84.60 -52.66
N LEU A 25 -16.35 85.09 -51.72
CA LEU A 25 -15.90 85.92 -50.60
C LEU A 25 -15.23 85.06 -49.52
N THR A 26 -14.13 85.54 -48.93
CA THR A 26 -13.53 84.85 -47.78
C THR A 26 -14.35 85.07 -46.50
N PRO A 27 -14.22 84.21 -45.47
CA PRO A 27 -14.84 84.44 -44.17
C PRO A 27 -14.49 85.82 -43.57
N ASP A 28 -13.22 86.25 -43.69
CA ASP A 28 -12.78 87.59 -43.31
C ASP A 28 -13.58 88.69 -44.05
N GLN A 29 -13.87 88.52 -45.34
CA GLN A 29 -14.69 89.45 -46.13
C GLN A 29 -16.19 89.39 -45.79
N VAL A 30 -16.64 88.45 -44.96
CA VAL A 30 -18.01 88.41 -44.44
C VAL A 30 -18.06 89.03 -43.03
N ASP A 31 -17.03 88.85 -42.20
CA ASP A 31 -16.87 89.56 -40.92
C ASP A 31 -16.70 91.09 -41.13
N ASP A 32 -15.97 91.49 -42.17
CA ASP A 32 -15.70 92.89 -42.54
C ASP A 32 -16.92 93.59 -43.23
N LEU A 33 -18.10 92.94 -43.31
CA LEU A 33 -19.35 93.56 -43.77
C LEU A 33 -19.94 94.51 -42.72
N GLY A 34 -20.44 95.67 -43.13
CA GLY A 34 -21.12 96.59 -42.23
C GLY A 34 -22.50 96.11 -41.79
N TYR A 35 -22.89 96.42 -40.55
CA TYR A 35 -24.20 96.10 -39.93
C TYR A 35 -25.42 96.46 -40.82
N THR A 36 -25.33 97.52 -41.62
CA THR A 36 -26.39 97.91 -42.57
C THR A 36 -26.41 97.12 -43.88
N GLN A 37 -25.31 96.46 -44.26
CA GLN A 37 -25.28 95.58 -45.43
C GLN A 37 -25.84 94.21 -45.07
N PHE A 38 -25.45 93.66 -43.92
CA PHE A 38 -25.99 92.40 -43.39
C PHE A 38 -27.51 92.46 -43.18
N ARG A 39 -28.00 93.58 -42.61
CA ARG A 39 -29.43 93.87 -42.41
C ARG A 39 -30.30 93.85 -43.69
N TYR A 40 -29.71 94.09 -44.85
CA TYR A 40 -30.44 94.15 -46.13
C TYR A 40 -29.98 93.08 -47.12
N LEU A 41 -29.46 91.94 -46.62
CA LEU A 41 -29.29 90.74 -47.43
C LEU A 41 -30.69 90.24 -47.88
N PRO A 42 -30.96 90.13 -49.19
CA PRO A 42 -32.23 89.59 -49.69
C PRO A 42 -32.36 88.08 -49.45
N VAL A 43 -33.60 87.60 -49.37
CA VAL A 43 -33.95 86.23 -48.99
C VAL A 43 -33.34 85.19 -49.95
N ASP A 44 -33.46 85.43 -51.27
CA ASP A 44 -32.87 84.65 -52.37
C ASP A 44 -31.33 84.66 -52.40
N GLN A 45 -30.67 85.30 -51.44
CA GLN A 45 -29.22 85.49 -51.40
C GLN A 45 -28.60 84.84 -50.14
N VAL A 46 -29.43 84.22 -49.29
CA VAL A 46 -29.02 83.44 -48.12
C VAL A 46 -28.62 82.02 -48.51
N GLU A 47 -29.37 81.37 -49.40
CA GLU A 47 -29.08 80.04 -50.00
C GLU A 47 -27.70 79.94 -50.70
N HIS A 48 -27.00 81.07 -50.85
CA HIS A 48 -25.70 81.20 -51.51
C HIS A 48 -24.54 81.59 -50.55
N LEU A 49 -24.75 81.46 -49.23
CA LEU A 49 -23.69 81.60 -48.22
C LEU A 49 -23.10 80.23 -47.85
N THR A 50 -21.80 80.14 -47.61
CA THR A 50 -21.19 78.88 -47.15
C THR A 50 -21.24 78.76 -45.62
N PRO A 51 -21.17 77.54 -45.03
CA PRO A 51 -21.11 77.37 -43.58
C PRO A 51 -19.98 78.16 -42.91
N ASP A 52 -18.80 78.23 -43.54
CA ASP A 52 -17.67 79.06 -43.08
C ASP A 52 -17.98 80.57 -43.03
N GLN A 53 -18.86 81.06 -43.92
CA GLN A 53 -19.32 82.44 -43.95
C GLN A 53 -20.44 82.70 -42.91
N ILE A 54 -21.22 81.68 -42.56
CA ILE A 54 -22.20 81.74 -41.46
C ILE A 54 -21.49 81.69 -40.09
N ALA A 55 -20.37 80.98 -39.98
CA ALA A 55 -19.58 80.85 -38.76
C ALA A 55 -18.96 82.16 -38.25
N THR A 56 -18.76 83.16 -39.12
CA THR A 56 -18.18 84.46 -38.73
C THR A 56 -19.19 85.43 -38.12
N ILE A 57 -20.51 85.15 -38.17
CA ILE A 57 -21.57 86.05 -37.67
C ILE A 57 -21.26 86.51 -36.22
N PRO A 58 -21.02 87.81 -35.96
CA PRO A 58 -20.36 88.22 -34.71
C PRO A 58 -21.14 87.96 -33.41
N ASN A 59 -22.49 87.93 -33.47
CA ASN A 59 -23.40 87.63 -32.35
C ASN A 59 -24.88 87.68 -32.76
N SER A 60 -25.76 87.22 -31.86
CA SER A 60 -27.23 87.32 -31.94
C SER A 60 -27.76 88.69 -32.40
N SER A 61 -27.13 89.82 -32.02
CA SER A 61 -27.60 91.16 -32.41
C SER A 61 -27.29 91.51 -33.87
N TRP A 62 -26.45 90.74 -34.55
CA TRP A 62 -26.27 90.77 -36.01
C TRP A 62 -27.22 89.80 -36.71
N PHE A 63 -27.35 88.56 -36.23
CA PHE A 63 -28.25 87.55 -36.78
C PHE A 63 -29.73 88.01 -36.77
N ALA A 64 -30.14 88.69 -35.71
CA ALA A 64 -31.45 89.31 -35.58
C ALA A 64 -31.70 90.50 -36.54
N THR A 65 -30.71 90.97 -37.29
CA THR A 65 -30.90 92.05 -38.28
C THR A 65 -31.49 91.60 -39.60
N MET A 66 -31.29 90.32 -39.97
CA MET A 66 -31.91 89.66 -41.12
C MET A 66 -33.44 89.65 -40.94
N SER A 67 -34.21 89.54 -42.04
CA SER A 67 -35.65 89.29 -41.92
C SER A 67 -35.91 87.90 -41.31
N ALA A 68 -37.14 87.64 -40.85
CA ALA A 68 -37.50 86.31 -40.37
C ALA A 68 -37.41 85.30 -41.52
N ASP A 69 -37.99 85.65 -42.66
CA ASP A 69 -37.89 84.92 -43.94
C ASP A 69 -36.43 84.61 -44.31
N ALA A 70 -35.53 85.61 -44.28
CA ALA A 70 -34.11 85.41 -44.58
C ALA A 70 -33.37 84.49 -43.58
N ARG A 71 -33.85 84.32 -42.34
CA ARG A 71 -33.31 83.27 -41.45
C ARG A 71 -33.94 81.91 -41.73
N ALA A 72 -35.20 81.85 -42.13
CA ALA A 72 -35.92 80.61 -42.38
C ALA A 72 -35.42 79.84 -43.63
N GLU A 73 -34.80 80.53 -44.60
CA GLU A 73 -34.15 79.89 -45.77
C GLU A 73 -32.72 79.36 -45.47
N LEU A 74 -32.22 79.39 -44.23
CA LEU A 74 -30.96 78.73 -43.91
C LEU A 74 -31.15 77.21 -43.92
N ASP A 75 -30.38 76.51 -44.76
CA ASP A 75 -30.39 75.05 -44.84
C ASP A 75 -29.64 74.37 -43.69
N ALA A 76 -29.65 73.03 -43.64
CA ALA A 76 -29.02 72.26 -42.58
C ALA A 76 -27.50 72.46 -42.50
N ASP A 77 -26.78 72.48 -43.63
CA ASP A 77 -25.32 72.66 -43.65
C ASP A 77 -24.96 74.09 -43.18
N GLN A 78 -25.75 75.08 -43.60
CA GLN A 78 -25.62 76.47 -43.17
C GLN A 78 -25.91 76.65 -41.68
N VAL A 79 -26.95 75.97 -41.16
CA VAL A 79 -27.26 75.92 -39.72
C VAL A 79 -26.13 75.28 -38.92
N GLN A 80 -25.50 74.21 -39.43
CA GLN A 80 -24.34 73.58 -38.79
C GLN A 80 -23.09 74.49 -38.81
N GLY A 81 -23.04 75.45 -39.74
CA GLY A 81 -22.08 76.56 -39.73
C GLY A 81 -22.31 77.60 -38.62
N LEU A 82 -23.47 77.64 -37.95
CA LEU A 82 -23.74 78.67 -36.93
C LEU A 82 -22.90 78.48 -35.67
N ASN A 83 -22.23 79.56 -35.27
CA ASN A 83 -21.57 79.66 -33.97
C ASN A 83 -22.62 79.95 -32.88
N VAL A 84 -23.34 78.92 -32.42
CA VAL A 84 -24.47 79.08 -31.49
C VAL A 84 -24.07 79.58 -30.09
N ALA A 85 -22.81 79.43 -29.69
CA ALA A 85 -22.21 80.11 -28.54
C ALA A 85 -22.23 81.66 -28.62
N LYS A 86 -22.44 82.22 -29.83
CA LYS A 86 -22.64 83.67 -30.09
C LYS A 86 -24.05 83.99 -30.59
N VAL A 87 -24.72 83.04 -31.23
CA VAL A 87 -26.02 83.21 -31.92
C VAL A 87 -27.09 82.34 -31.26
N SER A 88 -28.01 82.99 -30.56
CA SER A 88 -29.05 82.32 -29.77
C SER A 88 -30.02 81.50 -30.65
N ILE A 89 -30.19 80.23 -30.31
CA ILE A 89 -31.05 79.27 -31.04
C ILE A 89 -32.55 79.65 -31.05
N GLY A 90 -32.97 80.60 -30.20
CA GLY A 90 -34.30 81.19 -30.21
C GLY A 90 -34.63 82.05 -31.45
N TYR A 91 -33.68 82.24 -32.38
CA TYR A 91 -33.90 82.91 -33.67
C TYR A 91 -34.14 81.96 -34.86
N LEU A 92 -34.08 80.64 -34.64
CA LEU A 92 -34.22 79.56 -35.64
C LEU A 92 -35.66 79.03 -35.76
N THR A 93 -36.00 78.37 -36.88
CA THR A 93 -37.25 77.59 -37.04
C THR A 93 -37.18 76.24 -36.27
N PRO A 94 -38.26 75.44 -36.17
CA PRO A 94 -38.21 74.08 -35.61
C PRO A 94 -37.21 73.19 -36.35
N ASP A 95 -37.38 73.10 -37.66
CA ASP A 95 -36.58 72.31 -38.61
C ASP A 95 -35.07 72.66 -38.48
N GLN A 96 -34.76 73.92 -38.18
CA GLN A 96 -33.40 74.42 -37.96
C GLN A 96 -32.85 74.20 -36.54
N ARG A 97 -33.69 73.87 -35.55
CA ARG A 97 -33.21 73.33 -34.25
C ARG A 97 -32.90 71.85 -34.39
N GLU A 98 -33.76 71.09 -35.04
CA GLU A 98 -33.53 69.67 -35.37
C GLU A 98 -32.23 69.46 -36.16
N ALA A 99 -31.90 70.38 -37.08
CA ALA A 99 -30.66 70.34 -37.87
C ALA A 99 -29.35 70.68 -37.13
N LEU A 100 -29.38 71.12 -35.86
CA LEU A 100 -28.19 71.43 -35.07
C LEU A 100 -27.40 70.16 -34.70
N THR A 101 -26.06 70.24 -34.71
CA THR A 101 -25.24 69.13 -34.21
C THR A 101 -25.21 69.06 -32.68
N VAL A 102 -24.92 67.86 -32.17
CA VAL A 102 -24.58 67.61 -30.75
C VAL A 102 -23.50 68.59 -30.25
N ASP A 103 -22.40 68.78 -31.01
CA ASP A 103 -21.33 69.71 -30.67
C ASP A 103 -21.81 71.18 -30.57
N GLN A 104 -22.74 71.59 -31.44
CA GLN A 104 -23.35 72.92 -31.36
C GLN A 104 -24.17 73.06 -30.08
N VAL A 105 -25.02 72.08 -29.75
CA VAL A 105 -25.85 72.11 -28.54
C VAL A 105 -24.99 72.09 -27.27
N GLN A 106 -23.89 71.32 -27.25
CA GLN A 106 -22.87 71.36 -26.20
C GLN A 106 -22.21 72.73 -26.02
N SER A 107 -22.10 73.54 -27.09
CA SER A 107 -21.46 74.85 -27.05
C SER A 107 -22.35 75.99 -26.52
N LEU A 108 -23.63 75.72 -26.22
CA LEU A 108 -24.59 76.72 -25.77
C LEU A 108 -24.27 77.32 -24.39
N GLY A 109 -24.72 78.56 -24.17
CA GLY A 109 -24.73 79.17 -22.85
C GLY A 109 -25.99 78.83 -22.06
N TYR A 110 -25.87 78.69 -20.72
CA TYR A 110 -27.03 78.48 -19.84
C TYR A 110 -28.13 79.55 -20.01
N SER A 111 -27.75 80.78 -20.38
CA SER A 111 -28.68 81.86 -20.73
C SER A 111 -29.62 81.49 -21.88
N ASP A 112 -29.09 80.88 -22.92
CA ASP A 112 -29.78 80.64 -24.18
C ASP A 112 -30.70 79.43 -24.05
N PHE A 113 -30.30 78.43 -23.26
CA PHE A 113 -31.16 77.32 -22.87
C PHE A 113 -32.28 77.75 -21.91
N ARG A 114 -31.97 78.54 -20.86
CA ARG A 114 -32.94 78.96 -19.83
C ARG A 114 -34.15 79.72 -20.39
N TYR A 115 -33.96 80.51 -21.45
CA TYR A 115 -35.01 81.35 -22.03
C TYR A 115 -35.73 80.71 -23.23
N LEU A 116 -35.55 79.41 -23.48
CA LEU A 116 -36.42 78.66 -24.39
C LEU A 116 -37.86 78.65 -23.86
N PRO A 117 -38.86 79.14 -24.62
CA PRO A 117 -40.26 78.95 -24.29
C PRO A 117 -40.68 77.51 -24.55
N THR A 118 -41.80 77.10 -23.94
CA THR A 118 -42.24 75.70 -23.87
C THR A 118 -42.48 75.07 -25.25
N ASP A 119 -42.98 75.86 -26.21
CA ASP A 119 -43.19 75.47 -27.61
C ASP A 119 -41.88 75.22 -28.40
N ARG A 120 -40.72 75.38 -27.77
CA ARG A 120 -39.38 75.18 -28.37
C ARG A 120 -38.55 74.10 -27.71
N ILE A 121 -39.02 73.54 -26.59
CA ILE A 121 -38.36 72.44 -25.90
C ILE A 121 -38.60 71.14 -26.67
N HIS A 122 -39.82 70.91 -27.17
CA HIS A 122 -40.15 69.80 -28.08
C HIS A 122 -39.39 69.82 -29.42
N ASP A 123 -38.83 70.95 -29.85
CA ASP A 123 -38.12 71.11 -31.14
C ASP A 123 -36.64 70.60 -31.09
N LEU A 124 -36.21 69.95 -30.01
CA LEU A 124 -34.86 69.38 -29.84
C LEU A 124 -34.92 67.85 -29.77
N THR A 125 -34.03 67.16 -30.48
CA THR A 125 -34.02 65.68 -30.48
C THR A 125 -33.56 65.11 -29.12
N PRO A 126 -33.90 63.86 -28.78
CA PRO A 126 -33.38 63.19 -27.59
C PRO A 126 -31.84 63.23 -27.50
N ASP A 127 -31.13 63.04 -28.62
CA ASP A 127 -29.65 63.12 -28.67
C ASP A 127 -29.11 64.54 -28.42
N GLN A 128 -29.81 65.57 -28.91
CA GLN A 128 -29.48 66.96 -28.59
C GLN A 128 -29.72 67.25 -27.10
N ILE A 129 -30.82 66.74 -26.53
CA ILE A 129 -31.16 66.93 -25.12
C ILE A 129 -30.17 66.20 -24.19
N SER A 130 -29.81 64.95 -24.47
CA SER A 130 -28.82 64.19 -23.68
C SER A 130 -27.41 64.78 -23.77
N SER A 131 -27.09 65.48 -24.88
CA SER A 131 -25.79 66.14 -25.05
C SER A 131 -25.56 67.37 -24.14
N ILE A 132 -26.58 67.88 -23.46
CA ILE A 132 -26.49 69.13 -22.68
C ILE A 132 -25.49 68.95 -21.50
N PRO A 133 -24.34 69.66 -21.45
CA PRO A 133 -23.22 69.31 -20.57
C PRO A 133 -23.43 69.47 -19.06
N ASN A 134 -24.64 69.78 -18.61
CA ASN A 134 -24.94 70.06 -17.21
C ASN A 134 -26.41 69.82 -16.87
N THR A 135 -26.71 68.68 -16.25
CA THR A 135 -28.07 68.28 -15.83
C THR A 135 -28.71 69.26 -14.83
N SER A 136 -27.93 70.05 -14.09
CA SER A 136 -28.46 71.11 -13.20
C SER A 136 -29.10 72.28 -13.96
N TRP A 137 -29.12 72.28 -15.30
CA TRP A 137 -29.92 73.20 -16.10
C TRP A 137 -31.42 72.84 -16.06
N PHE A 138 -31.76 71.54 -16.12
CA PHE A 138 -33.14 71.05 -16.04
C PHE A 138 -33.74 71.29 -14.65
N ASN A 139 -32.92 71.15 -13.59
CA ASN A 139 -33.29 71.46 -12.20
C ASN A 139 -33.74 72.93 -11.96
N GLN A 140 -33.62 73.79 -12.96
CA GLN A 140 -34.02 75.20 -12.91
C GLN A 140 -35.16 75.55 -13.89
N PHE A 141 -35.77 74.56 -14.55
CA PHE A 141 -37.00 74.72 -15.32
C PHE A 141 -38.19 75.07 -14.41
N ASN A 142 -39.10 75.89 -14.92
CA ASN A 142 -40.42 76.08 -14.29
C ASN A 142 -41.35 74.89 -14.59
N ALA A 143 -42.57 74.86 -14.03
CA ALA A 143 -43.52 73.76 -14.26
C ALA A 143 -43.83 73.59 -15.75
N ASP A 144 -44.33 74.65 -16.40
CA ASP A 144 -44.66 74.70 -17.83
C ASP A 144 -43.50 74.22 -18.74
N GLN A 145 -42.23 74.41 -18.33
CA GLN A 145 -41.03 73.94 -19.05
C GLN A 145 -40.69 72.46 -18.84
N ARG A 146 -41.11 71.84 -17.73
CA ARG A 146 -40.99 70.38 -17.52
C ARG A 146 -42.15 69.65 -18.17
N ASP A 147 -43.36 70.19 -18.03
CA ASP A 147 -44.60 69.68 -18.63
C ASP A 147 -44.56 69.74 -20.18
N ALA A 148 -43.54 70.41 -20.76
CA ALA A 148 -43.26 70.52 -22.19
C ALA A 148 -42.01 69.74 -22.65
N LEU A 149 -41.61 68.71 -21.89
CA LEU A 149 -40.70 67.67 -22.36
C LEU A 149 -41.51 66.45 -22.83
N THR A 150 -41.08 65.76 -23.88
CA THR A 150 -41.65 64.45 -24.27
C THR A 150 -41.05 63.32 -23.44
N HIS A 151 -41.73 62.17 -23.35
CA HIS A 151 -41.19 60.99 -22.64
C HIS A 151 -39.80 60.55 -23.14
N GLU A 152 -39.55 60.63 -24.45
CA GLU A 152 -38.23 60.34 -25.05
C GLU A 152 -37.16 61.36 -24.60
N GLN A 153 -37.50 62.64 -24.53
CA GLN A 153 -36.61 63.68 -24.02
C GLN A 153 -36.37 63.53 -22.50
N ILE A 154 -37.40 63.16 -21.72
CA ILE A 154 -37.27 62.87 -20.29
C ILE A 154 -36.33 61.67 -20.09
N ARG A 155 -36.49 60.59 -20.86
CA ARG A 155 -35.58 59.43 -20.81
C ARG A 155 -34.13 59.82 -21.16
N ALA A 156 -33.95 60.69 -22.15
CA ALA A 156 -32.64 61.22 -22.55
C ALA A 156 -31.99 62.17 -21.52
N ILE A 157 -32.78 62.85 -20.68
CA ILE A 157 -32.30 63.61 -19.51
C ILE A 157 -31.93 62.63 -18.39
N ASN A 158 -32.83 61.69 -18.10
CA ASN A 158 -32.74 60.76 -16.99
C ASN A 158 -31.59 59.77 -17.13
N GLY A 159 -31.16 59.41 -18.35
CA GLY A 159 -29.94 58.63 -18.59
C GLY A 159 -28.64 59.26 -18.07
N ASN A 160 -28.66 60.52 -17.62
CA ASN A 160 -27.54 61.21 -16.96
C ASN A 160 -27.81 61.55 -15.48
N ILE A 161 -28.81 60.93 -14.83
CA ILE A 161 -29.19 61.17 -13.43
C ILE A 161 -29.02 59.87 -12.64
N VAL A 162 -28.37 59.93 -11.47
CA VAL A 162 -28.29 58.80 -10.54
C VAL A 162 -29.63 58.63 -9.86
N GLY A 163 -30.44 57.69 -10.36
CA GLY A 163 -31.76 57.37 -9.85
C GLY A 163 -32.86 58.36 -10.26
N VAL A 164 -34.07 57.86 -10.53
CA VAL A 164 -35.22 58.68 -10.94
C VAL A 164 -36.54 58.22 -10.33
N THR A 165 -37.49 59.15 -10.19
CA THR A 165 -38.84 58.84 -9.72
C THR A 165 -39.84 58.97 -10.88
N PHE A 166 -40.62 57.92 -11.12
CA PHE A 166 -41.71 57.88 -12.08
C PHE A 166 -43.03 57.54 -11.38
N THR A 167 -44.14 58.01 -11.96
CA THR A 167 -45.51 57.70 -11.50
C THR A 167 -46.41 57.73 -12.72
N GLY A 168 -47.10 56.62 -12.99
CA GLY A 168 -48.06 56.48 -14.09
C GLY A 168 -49.44 57.07 -13.79
N ASP A 169 -50.45 56.56 -14.49
CA ASP A 169 -51.86 56.94 -14.33
C ASP A 169 -52.79 55.71 -14.29
N ASP A 170 -54.11 55.91 -14.39
CA ASP A 170 -55.13 54.84 -14.27
C ASP A 170 -55.27 54.00 -15.57
N GLY A 171 -54.18 53.65 -16.26
CA GLY A 171 -54.20 52.72 -17.40
C GLY A 171 -52.82 52.12 -17.74
N GLU A 172 -52.79 51.14 -18.65
CA GLU A 172 -51.59 50.38 -19.08
C GLU A 172 -50.34 51.27 -19.35
N ASN A 173 -49.39 51.28 -18.42
CA ASN A 173 -48.14 52.04 -18.46
C ASN A 173 -46.92 51.11 -18.72
N VAL A 174 -45.93 51.60 -19.45
CA VAL A 174 -44.64 50.89 -19.68
C VAL A 174 -43.51 51.81 -19.25
N ILE A 175 -42.88 51.51 -18.11
CA ILE A 175 -41.88 52.36 -17.46
C ILE A 175 -40.58 51.58 -17.28
N THR A 176 -39.49 52.09 -17.84
CA THR A 176 -38.13 51.55 -17.64
C THR A 176 -37.27 52.62 -16.99
N GLY A 177 -36.59 52.27 -15.90
CA GLY A 177 -35.65 53.11 -15.17
C GLY A 177 -34.29 53.25 -15.85
N ASN A 178 -33.24 53.30 -15.03
CA ASN A 178 -31.85 53.52 -15.44
C ASN A 178 -30.86 52.88 -14.44
N GLY A 179 -29.56 52.93 -14.76
CA GLY A 179 -28.47 52.46 -13.88
C GLY A 179 -28.24 53.35 -12.63
N GLY A 180 -29.24 53.49 -11.78
CA GLY A 180 -29.19 54.13 -10.46
C GLY A 180 -30.43 53.81 -9.63
N ILE A 181 -30.58 54.41 -8.44
CA ILE A 181 -31.66 54.11 -7.48
C ILE A 181 -33.02 54.66 -7.96
N ASN A 182 -33.89 53.83 -8.54
CA ASN A 182 -35.21 54.24 -9.05
C ASN A 182 -36.34 54.12 -8.00
N ASN A 183 -37.41 54.87 -8.23
CA ASN A 183 -38.70 54.71 -7.56
C ASN A 183 -39.80 54.83 -8.61
N ILE A 184 -40.33 53.70 -9.04
CA ILE A 184 -41.28 53.57 -10.13
C ILE A 184 -42.62 53.16 -9.54
N ILE A 185 -43.63 54.00 -9.75
CA ILE A 185 -45.01 53.70 -9.42
C ILE A 185 -45.78 53.54 -10.74
N GLY A 186 -46.47 52.42 -10.91
CA GLY A 186 -47.42 52.21 -12.00
C GLY A 186 -48.68 53.05 -11.78
N GLY A 187 -49.71 52.44 -11.21
CA GLY A 187 -50.92 53.10 -10.74
C GLY A 187 -52.10 52.15 -10.72
N GLY A 188 -52.60 51.80 -11.91
CA GLY A 188 -53.63 50.78 -12.10
C GLY A 188 -54.04 50.66 -13.56
N GLY A 189 -54.50 49.48 -13.96
CA GLY A 189 -54.31 48.98 -15.33
C GLY A 189 -53.12 48.02 -15.36
N ASP A 190 -53.04 47.19 -16.39
CA ASP A 190 -52.00 46.14 -16.48
C ASP A 190 -50.65 46.77 -16.88
N ASP A 191 -49.76 46.96 -15.89
CA ASP A 191 -48.52 47.76 -16.02
C ASP A 191 -47.27 46.90 -16.25
N SER A 192 -46.25 47.49 -16.91
CA SER A 192 -44.94 46.88 -17.12
C SER A 192 -43.82 47.81 -16.63
N LEU A 193 -43.21 47.43 -15.50
CA LEU A 193 -42.22 48.23 -14.77
C LEU A 193 -40.87 47.51 -14.76
N ALA A 194 -39.80 48.22 -15.10
CA ALA A 194 -38.43 47.70 -15.03
C ALA A 194 -37.47 48.70 -14.35
N GLY A 195 -36.68 48.27 -13.37
CA GLY A 195 -35.71 49.08 -12.64
C GLY A 195 -34.47 49.42 -13.48
N GLY A 196 -33.50 48.50 -13.50
CA GLY A 196 -32.26 48.63 -14.27
C GLY A 196 -31.06 48.04 -13.53
N ASP A 197 -30.04 48.87 -13.29
CA ASP A 197 -28.98 48.56 -12.33
C ASP A 197 -29.13 49.52 -11.14
N GLY A 198 -29.32 49.07 -9.90
CA GLY A 198 -29.67 50.01 -8.84
C GLY A 198 -29.85 49.46 -7.42
N ARG A 199 -30.92 49.97 -6.81
CA ARG A 199 -31.59 49.53 -5.58
C ARG A 199 -32.92 50.23 -5.69
N ASP A 200 -33.85 49.56 -6.33
CA ASP A 200 -35.00 50.20 -6.94
C ASP A 200 -36.27 49.84 -6.16
N VAL A 201 -37.27 50.70 -6.25
CA VAL A 201 -38.58 50.46 -5.64
C VAL A 201 -39.60 50.47 -6.76
N LEU A 202 -40.17 49.31 -7.08
CA LEU A 202 -41.19 49.14 -8.11
C LEU A 202 -42.52 48.83 -7.42
N ALA A 203 -43.50 49.72 -7.53
CA ALA A 203 -44.84 49.54 -6.98
C ALA A 203 -45.87 49.61 -8.10
N ALA A 204 -46.48 48.48 -8.45
CA ALA A 204 -47.34 48.40 -9.64
C ALA A 204 -48.74 48.96 -9.39
N GLY A 205 -49.60 48.22 -8.68
CA GLY A 205 -50.80 48.79 -8.05
C GLY A 205 -52.07 47.96 -8.24
N ALA A 206 -52.81 48.19 -9.32
CA ALA A 206 -54.12 47.57 -9.52
C ALA A 206 -54.31 47.14 -10.98
N GLY A 207 -53.64 46.05 -11.37
CA GLY A 207 -53.65 45.49 -12.71
C GLY A 207 -53.44 43.98 -12.72
N ASN A 208 -52.75 43.49 -13.74
CA ASN A 208 -52.12 42.18 -13.80
C ASN A 208 -50.69 42.47 -14.28
N ASP A 209 -49.85 42.84 -13.33
CA ASP A 209 -48.69 43.67 -13.60
C ASP A 209 -47.44 42.83 -13.88
N THR A 210 -46.41 43.43 -14.45
CA THR A 210 -45.11 42.79 -14.67
C THR A 210 -43.99 43.68 -14.16
N LEU A 211 -43.28 43.22 -13.14
CA LEU A 211 -42.18 43.92 -12.48
C LEU A 211 -40.86 43.17 -12.72
N ASP A 212 -39.81 43.91 -13.04
CA ASP A 212 -38.45 43.43 -13.34
C ASP A 212 -37.46 44.35 -12.60
N GLY A 213 -36.82 43.88 -11.53
CA GLY A 213 -35.87 44.69 -10.76
C GLY A 213 -34.62 45.00 -11.59
N GLY A 214 -33.82 43.96 -11.80
CA GLY A 214 -32.69 43.93 -12.71
C GLY A 214 -31.39 43.52 -12.02
N ALA A 215 -30.63 44.49 -11.52
CA ALA A 215 -29.32 44.24 -10.91
C ALA A 215 -29.01 45.17 -9.73
N GLY A 216 -29.12 44.63 -8.52
CA GLY A 216 -28.99 45.34 -7.25
C GLY A 216 -30.10 44.92 -6.27
N ASP A 217 -29.95 45.21 -4.98
CA ASP A 217 -30.90 44.75 -3.96
C ASP A 217 -32.20 45.59 -4.02
N ASP A 218 -33.22 45.09 -4.72
CA ASP A 218 -34.44 45.79 -5.11
C ASP A 218 -35.65 45.48 -4.20
N TRP A 219 -36.70 46.30 -4.29
CA TRP A 219 -37.97 46.11 -3.59
C TRP A 219 -39.15 46.19 -4.56
N LEU A 220 -39.69 45.02 -4.90
CA LEU A 220 -40.86 44.85 -5.76
C LEU A 220 -42.13 44.75 -4.90
N ILE A 221 -43.14 45.53 -5.27
CA ILE A 221 -44.42 45.67 -4.57
C ILE A 221 -45.55 45.40 -5.59
N ALA A 222 -45.99 44.16 -5.63
CA ALA A 222 -47.23 43.74 -6.27
C ALA A 222 -48.44 44.31 -5.53
N GLY A 223 -49.57 44.34 -6.22
CA GLY A 223 -50.79 44.95 -5.74
C GLY A 223 -51.99 44.01 -5.77
N GLY A 224 -53.12 44.47 -6.32
CA GLY A 224 -54.35 43.70 -6.39
C GLY A 224 -54.66 43.17 -7.79
N GLY A 225 -54.37 41.89 -8.02
CA GLY A 225 -54.53 41.21 -9.30
C GLY A 225 -53.61 39.99 -9.46
N ASN A 226 -53.20 39.66 -10.68
CA ASN A 226 -52.28 38.54 -10.94
C ASN A 226 -50.96 39.08 -11.51
N ASP A 227 -49.99 39.36 -10.62
CA ASP A 227 -48.76 40.05 -10.98
C ASP A 227 -47.59 39.06 -11.15
N VAL A 228 -46.70 39.37 -12.08
CA VAL A 228 -45.44 38.65 -12.33
C VAL A 228 -44.29 39.52 -11.84
N MET A 229 -43.41 38.97 -11.01
CA MET A 229 -42.27 39.68 -10.42
C MET A 229 -40.97 38.90 -10.61
N ALA A 230 -39.95 39.55 -11.18
CA ALA A 230 -38.57 39.07 -11.21
C ALA A 230 -37.66 40.05 -10.44
N GLY A 231 -36.87 39.54 -9.50
CA GLY A 231 -35.84 40.30 -8.78
C GLY A 231 -34.67 40.58 -9.71
N GLY A 232 -33.79 39.59 -9.88
CA GLY A 232 -32.73 39.59 -10.89
C GLY A 232 -31.40 39.14 -10.31
N SER A 233 -30.50 40.08 -10.02
CA SER A 233 -29.23 39.83 -9.34
C SER A 233 -29.03 40.78 -8.15
N GLY A 234 -29.48 40.42 -6.95
CA GLY A 234 -29.45 41.24 -5.72
C GLY A 234 -29.86 40.46 -4.46
N ASP A 235 -29.81 41.04 -3.26
CA ASP A 235 -30.53 40.51 -2.07
C ASP A 235 -31.99 41.07 -2.08
N ASP A 236 -32.89 40.50 -2.88
CA ASP A 236 -34.16 41.14 -3.26
C ASP A 236 -35.33 40.94 -2.30
N ARG A 237 -36.32 41.84 -2.39
CA ARG A 237 -37.52 41.84 -1.53
C ARG A 237 -38.83 41.96 -2.32
N PHE A 238 -39.74 41.02 -2.06
CA PHE A 238 -41.10 41.02 -2.63
C PHE A 238 -42.13 41.43 -1.57
N SER A 239 -43.22 42.09 -1.99
CA SER A 239 -44.30 42.56 -1.10
C SER A 239 -45.62 42.67 -1.86
N PHE A 240 -46.75 42.61 -1.13
CA PHE A 240 -48.10 42.49 -1.70
C PHE A 240 -49.06 43.48 -1.02
N GLU A 241 -49.40 44.60 -1.67
CA GLU A 241 -50.33 45.59 -1.13
C GLU A 241 -51.78 45.32 -1.55
N ASN A 242 -52.66 45.10 -0.56
CA ASN A 242 -54.09 44.84 -0.77
C ASN A 242 -54.39 43.64 -1.72
N PRO A 243 -53.83 42.43 -1.46
CA PRO A 243 -54.19 41.22 -2.20
C PRO A 243 -55.68 40.87 -2.05
N GLN A 244 -56.29 40.35 -3.10
CA GLN A 244 -57.71 40.00 -3.18
C GLN A 244 -57.93 38.49 -3.28
N ASN A 245 -59.20 38.06 -3.19
CA ASN A 245 -59.55 36.65 -3.23
C ASN A 245 -59.42 36.07 -4.65
N GLY A 246 -58.50 35.10 -4.81
CA GLY A 246 -58.19 34.44 -6.07
C GLY A 246 -57.05 35.08 -6.85
N ASP A 247 -56.36 36.06 -6.28
CA ASP A 247 -55.14 36.66 -6.83
C ASP A 247 -53.99 35.63 -6.81
N VAL A 248 -53.23 35.57 -7.89
CA VAL A 248 -52.09 34.65 -8.07
C VAL A 248 -50.86 35.44 -8.50
N TYR A 249 -49.82 35.42 -7.67
CA TYR A 249 -48.55 36.07 -7.94
C TYR A 249 -47.52 35.03 -8.39
N GLU A 250 -46.78 35.33 -9.46
CA GLU A 250 -45.66 34.52 -9.94
C GLU A 250 -44.36 35.27 -9.62
N VAL A 251 -43.47 34.68 -8.83
CA VAL A 251 -42.28 35.37 -8.26
C VAL A 251 -40.99 34.61 -8.57
N SER A 252 -39.97 35.29 -9.06
CA SER A 252 -38.60 34.77 -9.09
C SER A 252 -37.62 35.75 -8.46
N GLY A 253 -36.80 35.32 -7.49
CA GLY A 253 -35.64 36.11 -7.02
C GLY A 253 -34.47 36.08 -8.00
N ASP A 254 -34.23 34.90 -8.58
CA ASP A 254 -33.15 34.55 -9.52
C ASP A 254 -31.74 34.41 -8.90
N GLU A 255 -30.89 35.45 -8.87
CA GLU A 255 -29.48 35.38 -8.39
C GLU A 255 -29.23 36.17 -7.09
N GLY A 256 -29.61 35.61 -5.94
CA GLY A 256 -29.57 36.39 -4.71
C GLY A 256 -29.68 35.66 -3.38
N ARG A 257 -30.36 36.36 -2.45
CA ARG A 257 -30.86 35.85 -1.16
C ARG A 257 -32.15 36.58 -0.86
N ASP A 258 -33.19 36.05 -1.47
CA ASP A 258 -34.37 36.81 -1.83
C ASP A 258 -35.50 36.44 -0.89
N TRP A 259 -36.34 37.42 -0.54
CA TRP A 259 -37.32 37.21 0.52
C TRP A 259 -38.68 37.86 0.29
N ILE A 260 -39.69 37.07 0.64
CA ILE A 260 -41.10 37.44 0.60
C ILE A 260 -41.48 38.12 1.92
N ASP A 261 -41.92 39.39 1.87
CA ASP A 261 -42.43 40.10 3.03
C ASP A 261 -43.95 39.92 3.18
N LEU A 262 -44.31 39.06 4.12
CA LEU A 262 -45.68 38.78 4.57
C LEU A 262 -45.89 39.26 6.01
N SER A 263 -45.13 40.27 6.47
CA SER A 263 -45.19 40.75 7.87
C SER A 263 -46.50 41.44 8.28
N GLN A 264 -47.45 41.55 7.35
CA GLN A 264 -48.86 41.90 7.60
C GLN A 264 -49.76 40.70 7.98
N PHE A 265 -49.26 39.47 7.87
CA PHE A 265 -49.94 38.21 8.20
C PHE A 265 -49.24 37.46 9.34
N ASP A 266 -49.96 36.58 10.04
CA ASP A 266 -49.41 35.61 10.98
C ASP A 266 -49.10 34.29 10.23
N SER A 267 -48.01 33.60 10.56
CA SER A 267 -47.63 32.34 9.90
C SER A 267 -48.73 31.27 9.95
N SER A 268 -49.62 31.30 10.95
CA SER A 268 -50.78 30.39 11.04
C SER A 268 -51.88 30.64 10.00
N GLN A 269 -51.79 31.73 9.22
CA GLN A 269 -52.62 31.96 8.03
C GLN A 269 -52.03 31.33 6.76
N ALA A 270 -50.77 30.90 6.78
CA ALA A 270 -50.09 30.36 5.61
C ALA A 270 -50.21 28.83 5.52
N THR A 271 -50.50 28.34 4.32
CA THR A 271 -50.16 26.98 3.89
C THR A 271 -48.95 27.10 2.98
N ILE A 272 -47.80 26.60 3.43
CA ILE A 272 -46.53 26.61 2.69
C ILE A 272 -46.29 25.21 2.13
N SER A 273 -45.86 25.15 0.88
CA SER A 273 -45.49 23.94 0.15
C SER A 273 -44.38 24.27 -0.85
N ASN A 274 -43.65 23.26 -1.34
CA ASN A 274 -42.55 23.52 -2.29
C ASN A 274 -43.06 24.27 -3.53
N GLY A 275 -42.42 25.40 -3.85
CA GLY A 275 -42.79 26.34 -4.90
C GLY A 275 -44.08 27.15 -4.71
N VAL A 276 -44.85 26.96 -3.62
CA VAL A 276 -46.18 27.60 -3.46
C VAL A 276 -46.51 27.95 -2.00
N ILE A 277 -46.80 29.24 -1.75
CA ILE A 277 -47.39 29.77 -0.51
C ILE A 277 -48.84 30.19 -0.78
N THR A 278 -49.79 29.73 0.03
CA THR A 278 -51.20 30.19 0.00
C THR A 278 -51.57 30.83 1.34
N ILE A 279 -52.17 32.02 1.32
CA ILE A 279 -52.54 32.79 2.52
C ILE A 279 -54.06 32.86 2.67
N ASP A 280 -54.59 32.43 3.82
CA ASP A 280 -56.00 32.54 4.19
C ASP A 280 -56.32 33.97 4.68
N LEU A 281 -57.21 34.65 3.94
CA LEU A 281 -57.72 36.00 4.24
C LEU A 281 -58.96 35.96 5.15
N GLY A 282 -59.52 34.78 5.42
CA GLY A 282 -60.73 34.55 6.20
C GLY A 282 -61.97 34.25 5.34
N ASP A 283 -62.99 33.67 5.97
CA ASP A 283 -64.27 33.24 5.36
C ASP A 283 -64.16 32.27 4.14
N GLY A 284 -62.95 31.83 3.79
CA GLY A 284 -62.64 30.95 2.64
C GLY A 284 -61.95 31.67 1.47
N ASP A 285 -61.70 32.97 1.61
CA ASP A 285 -60.98 33.80 0.65
C ASP A 285 -59.47 33.64 0.83
N HIS A 286 -58.71 33.57 -0.26
CA HIS A 286 -57.26 33.35 -0.23
C HIS A 286 -56.57 33.96 -1.45
N PHE A 287 -55.25 34.15 -1.36
CA PHE A 287 -54.38 34.41 -2.51
C PHE A 287 -53.20 33.43 -2.50
N THR A 288 -52.55 33.27 -3.64
CA THR A 288 -51.43 32.33 -3.82
C THR A 288 -50.21 33.05 -4.38
N ILE A 289 -49.04 32.71 -3.87
CA ILE A 289 -47.73 33.07 -4.43
C ILE A 289 -47.08 31.79 -4.91
N ASN A 290 -46.93 31.64 -6.23
CA ASN A 290 -46.04 30.66 -6.83
C ASN A 290 -44.64 31.30 -6.91
N HIS A 291 -43.58 30.60 -6.53
CA HIS A 291 -42.25 31.20 -6.46
C HIS A 291 -41.07 30.28 -6.79
N THR A 292 -40.00 30.87 -7.30
CA THR A 292 -38.67 30.27 -7.50
C THR A 292 -37.59 31.23 -6.96
N GLY A 293 -36.44 30.72 -6.49
CA GLY A 293 -35.37 31.57 -5.95
C GLY A 293 -35.83 32.46 -4.79
N ILE A 294 -36.27 31.86 -3.68
CA ILE A 294 -36.67 32.59 -2.47
C ILE A 294 -36.18 31.82 -1.24
N GLU A 295 -35.24 32.38 -0.50
CA GLU A 295 -34.62 31.76 0.69
C GLU A 295 -35.48 31.91 1.95
N ALA A 296 -36.33 32.94 2.03
CA ALA A 296 -37.11 33.20 3.24
C ALA A 296 -38.47 33.87 3.01
N ALA A 297 -39.41 33.53 3.89
CA ALA A 297 -40.69 34.24 4.05
C ALA A 297 -40.77 34.88 5.45
N ARG A 298 -41.02 36.19 5.49
CA ARG A 298 -41.13 36.94 6.74
C ARG A 298 -42.59 37.15 7.12
N PHE A 299 -43.01 36.61 8.26
CA PHE A 299 -44.34 36.83 8.84
C PHE A 299 -44.27 37.80 10.03
N SER A 300 -45.42 38.18 10.58
CA SER A 300 -45.52 39.08 11.75
C SER A 300 -44.97 38.46 13.05
N ASP A 301 -44.95 37.13 13.13
CA ASP A 301 -44.48 36.34 14.28
C ASP A 301 -43.01 35.87 14.16
N GLY A 302 -42.44 35.85 12.95
CA GLY A 302 -41.05 35.43 12.74
C GLY A 302 -40.56 35.52 11.29
N LEU A 303 -39.25 35.40 11.11
CA LEU A 303 -38.64 35.07 9.82
C LEU A 303 -38.57 33.55 9.73
N TYR A 304 -39.15 32.98 8.68
CA TYR A 304 -39.11 31.56 8.39
C TYR A 304 -38.20 31.36 7.19
N GLY A 305 -37.07 30.65 7.39
CA GLY A 305 -36.29 30.11 6.27
C GLY A 305 -37.20 29.16 5.50
N ALA A 306 -37.37 29.43 4.21
CA ALA A 306 -38.37 28.75 3.42
C ALA A 306 -37.71 27.51 2.79
N GLY A 307 -38.09 26.31 3.26
CA GLY A 307 -37.59 25.03 2.74
C GLY A 307 -38.11 24.79 1.31
N LEU A 308 -37.41 25.37 0.34
CA LEU A 308 -37.82 25.52 -1.06
C LEU A 308 -36.73 25.11 -2.06
N TYR A 309 -35.54 24.79 -1.55
CA TYR A 309 -34.50 24.07 -2.27
C TYR A 309 -34.13 22.87 -1.42
N ASN A 310 -34.13 21.68 -2.02
CA ASN A 310 -33.51 20.52 -1.39
C ASN A 310 -32.00 20.76 -1.36
N THR A 311 -31.41 20.76 -0.15
CA THR A 311 -29.98 21.00 0.04
C THR A 311 -29.28 19.65 0.24
N PRO A 312 -28.48 19.14 -0.72
CA PRO A 312 -28.03 17.75 -0.71
C PRO A 312 -27.40 17.32 0.63
N PRO A 313 -27.73 16.13 1.14
CA PRO A 313 -27.35 15.69 2.48
C PRO A 313 -25.85 15.53 2.61
N VAL A 314 -25.34 15.57 3.85
CA VAL A 314 -23.92 15.35 4.13
C VAL A 314 -23.72 13.92 4.62
N ALA A 315 -22.95 13.12 3.89
CA ALA A 315 -22.50 11.82 4.38
C ALA A 315 -21.42 12.01 5.45
N VAL A 316 -21.45 11.24 6.55
CA VAL A 316 -20.59 11.47 7.73
C VAL A 316 -19.63 10.31 7.96
N ASP A 317 -18.34 10.63 8.15
CA ASP A 317 -17.33 9.62 8.53
C ASP A 317 -17.74 8.92 9.83
N THR A 318 -17.76 7.59 9.81
CA THR A 318 -18.25 6.77 10.91
C THR A 318 -17.52 5.43 10.94
N GLY A 319 -17.87 4.54 11.87
CA GLY A 319 -17.23 3.23 11.92
C GLY A 319 -17.87 2.21 12.85
N ALA A 320 -17.30 1.01 12.81
CA ALA A 320 -17.67 -0.10 13.68
C ALA A 320 -16.41 -0.84 14.16
N THR A 321 -16.57 -1.61 15.23
CA THR A 321 -15.55 -2.50 15.78
C THR A 321 -16.16 -3.88 15.98
N LEU A 322 -15.41 -4.93 15.66
CA LEU A 322 -15.78 -6.32 15.90
C LEU A 322 -14.54 -7.17 16.18
N ASP A 323 -14.75 -8.26 16.90
CA ASP A 323 -13.83 -9.40 16.96
C ASP A 323 -13.67 -10.03 15.54
N GLU A 324 -12.49 -10.57 15.20
CA GLU A 324 -12.30 -11.34 13.97
C GLU A 324 -13.13 -12.64 13.91
N ASP A 325 -13.35 -13.15 12.71
CA ASP A 325 -14.41 -14.13 12.35
C ASP A 325 -15.85 -13.76 12.80
N GLY A 326 -16.03 -12.55 13.36
CA GLY A 326 -17.32 -11.99 13.73
C GLY A 326 -18.10 -11.42 12.55
N VAL A 327 -19.37 -11.09 12.79
CA VAL A 327 -20.22 -10.40 11.81
C VAL A 327 -20.88 -9.21 12.48
N VAL A 328 -20.64 -8.00 11.95
CA VAL A 328 -21.17 -6.75 12.49
C VAL A 328 -22.27 -6.17 11.61
N ASN A 329 -23.32 -5.62 12.22
CA ASN A 329 -24.30 -4.81 11.52
C ASN A 329 -23.72 -3.40 11.31
N LEU A 330 -23.81 -2.87 10.09
CA LEU A 330 -23.29 -1.54 9.77
C LEU A 330 -24.39 -0.49 9.79
N THR A 331 -24.11 0.68 10.36
CA THR A 331 -25.00 1.85 10.36
C THR A 331 -24.28 3.07 9.78
N PRO A 332 -24.28 3.22 8.43
CA PRO A 332 -23.88 4.46 7.78
C PRO A 332 -24.70 5.65 8.29
N ILE A 333 -24.12 6.85 8.23
CA ILE A 333 -24.71 8.09 8.77
C ILE A 333 -24.72 9.15 7.66
N GLY A 334 -25.92 9.66 7.39
CA GLY A 334 -26.13 10.92 6.68
C GLY A 334 -26.75 11.93 7.63
N LEU A 335 -26.48 13.21 7.40
CA LEU A 335 -27.14 14.30 8.07
C LEU A 335 -27.75 15.22 7.02
N ASP A 336 -29.06 15.42 7.14
CA ASP A 336 -29.79 16.35 6.31
C ASP A 336 -29.80 17.75 6.94
N PRO A 337 -29.49 18.82 6.18
CA PRO A 337 -29.65 20.20 6.66
C PRO A 337 -31.11 20.66 6.70
N ASP A 338 -32.01 20.08 5.90
CA ASP A 338 -33.36 20.57 5.71
C ASP A 338 -34.35 20.03 6.76
N ALA A 339 -35.16 20.95 7.30
CA ALA A 339 -35.82 20.78 8.59
C ALA A 339 -37.12 19.95 8.52
N GLY A 340 -36.99 18.69 8.14
CA GLY A 340 -38.10 17.74 8.03
C GLY A 340 -37.82 16.56 7.11
N ASP A 341 -36.76 16.64 6.30
CA ASP A 341 -36.32 15.53 5.47
C ASP A 341 -35.52 14.48 6.27
N ALA A 342 -35.36 13.29 5.70
CA ALA A 342 -34.78 12.15 6.37
C ALA A 342 -34.24 11.12 5.37
N ILE A 343 -32.91 11.08 5.23
CA ILE A 343 -32.09 10.10 4.49
C ILE A 343 -32.83 8.78 4.19
N GLU A 344 -33.36 8.62 2.98
CA GLU A 344 -34.01 7.39 2.54
C GLU A 344 -32.99 6.29 2.19
N SER A 345 -31.79 6.63 1.72
CA SER A 345 -30.81 5.63 1.25
C SER A 345 -29.33 6.04 1.34
N PHE A 346 -28.46 5.04 1.15
CA PHE A 346 -27.02 5.16 1.00
C PHE A 346 -26.55 4.40 -0.23
N ARG A 347 -25.51 4.88 -0.91
CA ARG A 347 -24.84 4.15 -2.01
C ARG A 347 -23.44 3.78 -1.58
N ILE A 348 -23.07 2.52 -1.78
CA ILE A 348 -21.76 1.95 -1.45
C ILE A 348 -20.80 2.22 -2.62
N ASP A 349 -20.03 3.30 -2.57
CA ASP A 349 -19.18 3.75 -3.69
C ASP A 349 -17.90 2.93 -3.85
N SER A 350 -17.42 2.28 -2.78
CA SER A 350 -16.32 1.31 -2.81
C SER A 350 -16.57 0.15 -1.85
N LEU A 351 -15.76 -0.91 -1.93
CA LEU A 351 -15.84 -2.10 -1.08
C LEU A 351 -14.55 -2.22 -0.23
N PRO A 352 -14.62 -2.84 0.97
CA PRO A 352 -13.44 -3.08 1.80
C PRO A 352 -12.50 -4.12 1.17
N GLU A 353 -11.20 -3.99 1.40
CA GLU A 353 -10.20 -4.90 0.84
C GLU A 353 -10.15 -6.27 1.55
N ASN A 354 -10.48 -6.32 2.85
CA ASN A 354 -10.26 -7.50 3.70
C ASN A 354 -11.55 -8.07 4.32
N GLY A 355 -12.63 -8.11 3.54
CA GLY A 355 -13.87 -8.79 3.93
C GLY A 355 -15.00 -8.55 2.93
N VAL A 356 -16.21 -8.99 3.28
CA VAL A 356 -17.38 -8.92 2.41
C VAL A 356 -18.48 -8.08 3.05
N LEU A 357 -18.96 -7.07 2.31
CA LEU A 357 -20.23 -6.42 2.61
C LEU A 357 -21.38 -7.27 2.10
N THR A 358 -22.35 -7.58 2.95
CA THR A 358 -23.57 -8.30 2.56
C THR A 358 -24.82 -7.51 2.89
N LEU A 359 -25.84 -7.64 2.03
CA LEU A 359 -27.18 -7.10 2.23
C LEU A 359 -28.19 -8.24 2.23
N ASN A 360 -28.85 -8.45 3.38
CA ASN A 360 -29.70 -9.63 3.63
C ASN A 360 -28.98 -10.99 3.48
N GLY A 361 -27.64 -11.01 3.52
CA GLY A 361 -26.80 -12.20 3.35
C GLY A 361 -26.32 -12.48 1.92
N GLU A 362 -26.69 -11.65 0.93
CA GLU A 362 -26.09 -11.68 -0.41
C GLU A 362 -24.97 -10.62 -0.51
N PRO A 363 -23.82 -10.89 -1.14
CA PRO A 363 -22.74 -9.91 -1.31
C PRO A 363 -23.16 -8.66 -2.08
N LEU A 364 -22.57 -7.51 -1.72
CA LEU A 364 -22.72 -6.24 -2.43
C LEU A 364 -21.60 -5.98 -3.44
N GLU A 365 -21.93 -5.20 -4.47
CA GLU A 365 -21.03 -4.67 -5.48
C GLU A 365 -20.89 -3.15 -5.32
N ALA A 366 -19.80 -2.56 -5.79
CA ALA A 366 -19.64 -1.10 -5.79
C ALA A 366 -20.71 -0.42 -6.68
N GLY A 367 -21.28 0.68 -6.19
CA GLY A 367 -22.44 1.37 -6.75
C GLY A 367 -23.79 0.83 -6.28
N ALA A 368 -23.84 -0.17 -5.39
CA ALA A 368 -25.11 -0.68 -4.85
C ALA A 368 -25.77 0.27 -3.84
N GLU A 369 -27.09 0.37 -3.91
CA GLU A 369 -27.93 1.20 -3.03
C GLU A 369 -28.52 0.37 -1.87
N VAL A 370 -28.58 0.98 -0.68
CA VAL A 370 -29.08 0.39 0.56
C VAL A 370 -30.01 1.39 1.25
N THR A 371 -31.28 1.03 1.43
CA THR A 371 -32.27 1.91 2.08
C THR A 371 -32.04 2.03 3.58
N ALA A 372 -32.38 3.17 4.17
CA ALA A 372 -32.30 3.40 5.62
C ALA A 372 -33.19 2.42 6.44
N GLN A 373 -34.26 1.90 5.84
CA GLN A 373 -35.05 0.80 6.41
C GLN A 373 -34.23 -0.50 6.49
N GLN A 374 -33.48 -0.87 5.45
CA GLN A 374 -32.60 -2.04 5.47
C GLN A 374 -31.44 -1.88 6.47
N ILE A 375 -30.91 -0.67 6.65
CA ILE A 375 -29.96 -0.36 7.74
C ILE A 375 -30.61 -0.59 9.11
N THR A 376 -31.82 -0.05 9.32
CA THR A 376 -32.58 -0.15 10.57
C THR A 376 -32.96 -1.60 10.92
N ASP A 377 -33.28 -2.42 9.92
CA ASP A 377 -33.54 -3.86 10.08
C ASP A 377 -32.25 -4.67 10.35
N GLY A 378 -31.06 -4.05 10.30
CA GLY A 378 -29.77 -4.72 10.48
C GLY A 378 -29.40 -5.64 9.31
N SER A 379 -29.85 -5.30 8.11
CA SER A 379 -29.66 -6.10 6.90
C SER A 379 -28.31 -5.88 6.21
N LEU A 380 -27.69 -4.70 6.37
CA LEU A 380 -26.33 -4.43 5.92
C LEU A 380 -25.33 -4.90 6.98
N LYS A 381 -24.36 -5.73 6.55
CA LYS A 381 -23.37 -6.34 7.43
C LYS A 381 -21.98 -6.38 6.79
N PHE A 382 -20.97 -6.48 7.64
CA PHE A 382 -19.61 -6.85 7.28
C PHE A 382 -19.21 -8.15 7.98
N GLU A 383 -18.51 -8.99 7.24
CA GLU A 383 -17.87 -10.24 7.66
C GLU A 383 -16.41 -10.15 7.14
N PRO A 384 -15.38 -10.24 8.00
CA PRO A 384 -13.99 -10.12 7.57
C PRO A 384 -13.56 -11.34 6.75
N ASN A 385 -12.37 -11.28 6.17
CA ASN A 385 -11.71 -12.50 5.71
C ASN A 385 -11.42 -13.42 6.92
N GLU A 386 -11.54 -14.75 6.72
CA GLU A 386 -11.27 -15.78 7.74
C GLU A 386 -9.87 -15.57 8.37
N ASN A 387 -9.81 -15.48 9.71
CA ASN A 387 -8.60 -15.15 10.49
C ASN A 387 -7.83 -13.92 9.94
N TRP A 388 -8.53 -12.78 9.78
CA TRP A 388 -7.95 -11.48 9.45
C TRP A 388 -8.38 -10.39 10.43
N ASN A 389 -7.37 -9.67 10.96
CA ASN A 389 -7.53 -8.55 11.89
C ASN A 389 -6.92 -7.23 11.36
N GLY A 390 -7.31 -6.10 11.96
CA GLY A 390 -6.83 -4.76 11.63
C GLY A 390 -7.87 -3.81 11.02
N ASP A 391 -7.41 -2.69 10.47
CA ASP A 391 -8.28 -1.66 9.87
C ASP A 391 -8.60 -1.94 8.40
N THR A 392 -9.88 -1.95 8.06
CA THR A 392 -10.36 -1.85 6.66
C THR A 392 -11.43 -0.77 6.55
N SER A 393 -11.80 -0.35 5.34
CA SER A 393 -12.81 0.70 5.16
C SER A 393 -13.49 0.62 3.81
N PHE A 394 -14.67 1.21 3.71
CA PHE A 394 -15.37 1.45 2.45
C PHE A 394 -15.91 2.88 2.42
N THR A 395 -16.19 3.41 1.23
CA THR A 395 -16.75 4.76 1.05
C THR A 395 -18.21 4.73 0.62
N TYR A 396 -18.98 5.73 1.03
CA TYR A 396 -20.41 5.80 0.71
C TYR A 396 -20.93 7.24 0.59
N SER A 397 -22.00 7.42 -0.17
CA SER A 397 -22.83 8.63 -0.26
C SER A 397 -24.18 8.41 0.43
N ALA A 398 -24.82 9.49 0.87
CA ALA A 398 -26.19 9.50 1.41
C ALA A 398 -27.17 10.15 0.41
N SER A 399 -28.46 9.85 0.54
CA SER A 399 -29.54 10.44 -0.26
C SER A 399 -30.83 10.54 0.56
N ASP A 400 -31.48 11.70 0.46
CA ASP A 400 -32.82 12.06 0.94
C ASP A 400 -33.93 11.35 0.12
N GLY A 401 -33.71 11.13 -1.18
CA GLY A 401 -34.68 10.61 -2.15
C GLY A 401 -34.85 11.51 -3.39
N GLU A 402 -34.41 12.78 -3.31
CA GLU A 402 -34.39 13.77 -4.40
C GLU A 402 -32.96 13.98 -4.96
N ASP A 403 -31.94 14.11 -4.10
CA ASP A 403 -30.52 14.32 -4.44
C ASP A 403 -29.55 13.31 -3.77
N TRP A 404 -28.25 13.44 -4.08
CA TRP A 404 -27.15 12.67 -3.48
C TRP A 404 -26.12 13.59 -2.84
N SER A 405 -25.51 13.14 -1.74
CA SER A 405 -24.44 13.88 -1.06
C SER A 405 -23.26 14.21 -1.97
N ASP A 406 -22.92 15.49 -2.09
CA ASP A 406 -21.75 15.99 -2.84
C ASP A 406 -20.42 15.39 -2.33
N ASN A 407 -20.39 14.97 -1.06
CA ASN A 407 -19.26 14.26 -0.48
C ASN A 407 -19.49 12.75 -0.42
N THR A 408 -18.39 12.01 -0.49
CA THR A 408 -18.32 10.62 -0.01
C THR A 408 -17.77 10.63 1.42
N ALA A 409 -18.37 9.81 2.28
CA ALA A 409 -17.87 9.53 3.63
C ALA A 409 -17.12 8.19 3.66
N THR A 410 -16.26 8.03 4.66
CA THR A 410 -15.57 6.77 4.95
C THR A 410 -16.27 6.06 6.11
N PHE A 411 -16.57 4.78 5.92
CA PHE A 411 -16.92 3.87 7.00
C PHE A 411 -15.67 3.04 7.35
N THR A 412 -15.08 3.30 8.51
CA THR A 412 -13.90 2.57 9.00
C THR A 412 -14.34 1.38 9.86
N ILE A 413 -13.76 0.21 9.61
CA ILE A 413 -14.03 -1.02 10.34
C ILE A 413 -12.73 -1.46 11.01
N HIS A 414 -12.71 -1.45 12.34
CA HIS A 414 -11.62 -2.01 13.13
C HIS A 414 -11.95 -3.46 13.49
N VAL A 415 -11.13 -4.41 13.05
CA VAL A 415 -11.23 -5.80 13.45
C VAL A 415 -10.23 -6.07 14.57
N ASP A 416 -10.73 -6.22 15.79
CA ASP A 416 -9.95 -6.60 16.98
C ASP A 416 -9.49 -8.07 16.84
N ALA A 417 -8.24 -8.32 17.23
CA ALA A 417 -7.63 -9.64 17.17
C ALA A 417 -8.15 -10.57 18.28
N VAL A 418 -8.46 -11.83 17.96
CA VAL A 418 -8.93 -12.84 18.92
C VAL A 418 -8.06 -14.08 18.90
N ASN A 419 -6.89 -13.93 19.54
CA ASN A 419 -5.88 -14.95 19.82
C ASN A 419 -6.29 -16.39 19.53
N ASP A 420 -5.90 -16.85 18.34
CA ASP A 420 -6.09 -18.21 17.88
C ASP A 420 -5.22 -19.20 18.68
N ALA A 421 -5.28 -20.51 18.38
CA ALA A 421 -4.37 -21.49 19.01
C ALA A 421 -3.19 -21.83 18.07
N PRO A 422 -1.93 -21.63 18.48
CA PRO A 422 -0.78 -21.84 17.60
C PRO A 422 -0.67 -23.29 17.12
N THR A 423 -0.20 -23.49 15.90
CA THR A 423 -0.01 -24.83 15.31
C THR A 423 1.48 -25.18 15.21
N GLY A 424 1.87 -26.31 15.81
CA GLY A 424 3.23 -26.85 15.65
C GLY A 424 3.48 -27.32 14.22
N ILE A 425 4.62 -26.93 13.63
CA ILE A 425 4.99 -27.37 12.28
C ILE A 425 5.62 -28.75 12.39
N VAL A 426 4.91 -29.77 11.92
CA VAL A 426 5.42 -31.14 11.84
C VAL A 426 6.70 -31.20 11.02
N GLY A 427 7.67 -31.96 11.49
CA GLY A 427 9.00 -32.06 10.89
C GLY A 427 9.56 -33.47 11.01
N GLY A 428 10.73 -33.68 10.41
CA GLY A 428 11.45 -34.93 10.60
C GLY A 428 12.91 -34.85 10.20
N VAL A 429 13.69 -35.78 10.75
CA VAL A 429 15.14 -35.89 10.54
C VAL A 429 15.55 -37.33 10.28
N SER A 430 16.72 -37.53 9.68
CA SER A 430 17.37 -38.84 9.64
C SER A 430 18.79 -38.74 10.18
N VAL A 431 19.21 -39.75 10.93
CA VAL A 431 20.53 -39.84 11.58
C VAL A 431 20.97 -41.31 11.54
N PRO A 432 22.26 -41.64 11.42
CA PRO A 432 22.76 -42.99 11.69
C PRO A 432 22.46 -43.42 13.13
N GLU A 433 22.37 -44.72 13.40
CA GLU A 433 22.52 -45.21 14.79
C GLU A 433 23.92 -44.89 15.33
N ASP A 434 24.05 -44.81 16.66
CA ASP A 434 25.17 -44.21 17.39
C ASP A 434 25.50 -42.73 17.02
N GLY A 435 24.70 -42.12 16.13
CA GLY A 435 24.84 -40.75 15.67
C GLY A 435 24.10 -39.70 16.50
N GLU A 436 24.51 -38.45 16.31
CA GLU A 436 23.84 -37.27 16.88
C GLU A 436 23.35 -36.33 15.76
N THR A 437 22.20 -35.70 15.95
CA THR A 437 21.65 -34.71 15.02
C THR A 437 20.93 -33.57 15.76
N MET A 438 20.79 -32.42 15.11
CA MET A 438 20.07 -31.27 15.65
C MET A 438 18.62 -31.25 15.14
N ILE A 439 17.69 -30.88 16.01
CA ILE A 439 16.26 -30.77 15.74
C ILE A 439 15.81 -29.37 16.14
N SER A 440 15.47 -28.57 15.13
CA SER A 440 14.76 -27.31 15.28
C SER A 440 13.25 -27.59 15.28
N LEU A 441 12.54 -27.08 16.29
CA LEU A 441 11.08 -26.97 16.24
C LEU A 441 10.69 -25.64 15.59
N ALA A 442 9.54 -25.65 14.92
CA ALA A 442 8.90 -24.46 14.40
C ALA A 442 7.39 -24.55 14.69
N GLY A 443 6.72 -23.40 14.68
CA GLY A 443 5.28 -23.27 14.83
C GLY A 443 4.81 -22.09 13.98
N ALA A 444 3.58 -22.18 13.50
CA ALA A 444 2.86 -21.09 12.87
C ALA A 444 1.72 -20.66 13.79
N ASP A 445 1.37 -19.39 13.71
CA ASP A 445 0.36 -18.72 14.52
C ASP A 445 -0.29 -17.64 13.64
N VAL A 446 -1.53 -17.25 13.92
CA VAL A 446 -2.26 -16.25 13.13
C VAL A 446 -1.95 -14.85 13.63
N ASP A 447 -2.20 -14.60 14.91
CA ASP A 447 -2.04 -13.30 15.57
C ASP A 447 -0.58 -12.85 15.70
N GLY A 448 0.35 -13.79 15.87
CA GLY A 448 1.70 -13.44 16.28
C GLY A 448 2.77 -14.47 15.95
N ALA A 449 3.61 -14.76 16.95
CA ALA A 449 4.76 -15.63 16.79
C ALA A 449 4.91 -16.52 18.02
N VAL A 450 4.97 -17.84 17.79
CA VAL A 450 5.16 -18.84 18.84
C VAL A 450 6.38 -18.48 19.70
N GLN A 451 6.14 -18.25 21.00
CA GLN A 451 7.15 -17.88 21.99
C GLN A 451 7.81 -19.10 22.64
N THR A 452 7.07 -20.21 22.80
CA THR A 452 7.51 -21.38 23.58
C THR A 452 6.99 -22.70 22.99
N PHE A 453 7.77 -23.76 23.14
CA PHE A 453 7.36 -25.14 22.90
C PHE A 453 7.38 -25.97 24.19
N ARG A 454 6.50 -26.96 24.32
CA ARG A 454 6.54 -27.96 25.40
C ARG A 454 6.71 -29.35 24.82
N ILE A 455 7.55 -30.17 25.47
CA ILE A 455 7.76 -31.58 25.11
C ILE A 455 6.67 -32.44 25.76
N ASP A 456 5.73 -32.97 24.97
CA ASP A 456 4.59 -33.77 25.46
C ASP A 456 4.83 -35.29 25.42
N SER A 457 5.78 -35.74 24.60
CA SER A 457 6.36 -37.10 24.70
C SER A 457 7.87 -37.07 24.45
N LEU A 458 8.55 -38.18 24.66
CA LEU A 458 9.95 -38.37 24.29
C LEU A 458 10.06 -39.48 23.23
N PRO A 459 11.12 -39.51 22.40
CA PRO A 459 11.39 -40.62 21.52
C PRO A 459 11.87 -41.84 22.31
N ASP A 460 11.45 -43.04 21.89
CA ASP A 460 12.15 -44.28 22.19
C ASP A 460 13.45 -44.36 21.35
N GLY A 461 14.45 -45.14 21.78
CA GLY A 461 15.67 -45.39 20.98
C GLY A 461 16.63 -44.20 20.88
N GLY A 462 16.62 -43.30 21.87
CA GLY A 462 17.55 -42.18 21.95
C GLY A 462 17.23 -41.19 23.05
N THR A 463 17.94 -40.07 23.05
CA THR A 463 17.81 -39.01 24.05
C THR A 463 17.86 -37.62 23.44
N LEU A 464 16.83 -36.81 23.74
CA LEU A 464 16.82 -35.38 23.47
C LEU A 464 17.59 -34.60 24.56
N THR A 465 18.43 -33.65 24.14
CA THR A 465 19.18 -32.75 25.02
C THR A 465 19.19 -31.32 24.52
N LEU A 466 18.97 -30.34 25.41
CA LEU A 466 19.17 -28.92 25.13
C LEU A 466 20.35 -28.40 25.95
N ASN A 467 21.34 -27.77 25.30
CA ASN A 467 22.57 -27.30 25.95
C ASN A 467 23.28 -28.37 26.83
N GLY A 468 23.16 -29.65 26.43
CA GLY A 468 23.72 -30.80 27.16
C GLY A 468 22.95 -31.24 28.41
N GLN A 469 21.77 -30.68 28.69
CA GLN A 469 20.83 -31.21 29.70
C GLN A 469 19.79 -32.11 29.02
N LYS A 470 19.46 -33.25 29.62
CA LYS A 470 18.42 -34.16 29.10
C LYS A 470 17.02 -33.55 29.28
N LEU A 471 16.25 -33.53 28.21
CA LEU A 471 14.85 -33.09 28.21
C LEU A 471 13.90 -34.18 28.72
N ASN A 472 12.77 -33.73 29.26
CA ASN A 472 11.76 -34.52 29.97
C ASN A 472 10.36 -34.15 29.44
N ILE A 473 9.38 -35.04 29.66
CA ILE A 473 7.98 -34.72 29.37
C ILE A 473 7.51 -33.61 30.32
N GLY A 474 6.97 -32.54 29.75
CA GLY A 474 6.57 -31.32 30.45
C GLY A 474 7.63 -30.23 30.50
N ASP A 475 8.82 -30.43 29.92
CA ASP A 475 9.81 -29.35 29.80
C ASP A 475 9.33 -28.31 28.77
N GLU A 476 9.26 -27.05 29.22
CA GLU A 476 8.89 -25.87 28.42
C GLU A 476 10.15 -25.10 28.02
N ILE A 477 10.25 -24.75 26.74
CA ILE A 477 11.46 -24.22 26.09
C ILE A 477 11.07 -23.01 25.24
N SER A 478 11.56 -21.81 25.55
CA SER A 478 11.29 -20.64 24.71
C SER A 478 12.08 -20.69 23.39
N VAL A 479 11.60 -20.02 22.35
CA VAL A 479 12.31 -19.92 21.07
C VAL A 479 13.69 -19.26 21.24
N GLU A 480 13.85 -18.32 22.19
CA GLU A 480 15.15 -17.75 22.57
C GLU A 480 16.10 -18.81 23.18
N GLN A 481 15.57 -19.75 23.99
CA GLN A 481 16.37 -20.85 24.56
C GLN A 481 16.72 -21.93 23.53
N LEU A 482 15.87 -22.10 22.51
CA LEU A 482 16.07 -23.05 21.42
C LEU A 482 17.14 -22.54 20.42
N GLY A 483 17.01 -21.28 20.00
CA GLY A 483 17.90 -20.60 19.06
C GLY A 483 18.03 -21.28 17.68
N ASP A 484 18.95 -20.77 16.86
CA ASP A 484 19.26 -21.30 15.52
C ASP A 484 19.67 -22.80 15.53
N GLY A 485 20.14 -23.29 16.67
CA GLY A 485 20.70 -24.64 16.82
C GLY A 485 19.66 -25.73 17.06
N GLY A 486 18.51 -25.43 17.66
CA GLY A 486 17.59 -26.48 18.11
C GLY A 486 18.09 -27.26 19.35
N PHE A 487 17.39 -28.34 19.70
CA PHE A 487 17.90 -29.35 20.63
C PHE A 487 18.52 -30.54 19.89
N LYS A 488 19.43 -31.25 20.56
CA LYS A 488 20.16 -32.37 19.98
C LYS A 488 19.50 -33.70 20.33
N PHE A 489 19.19 -34.50 19.32
CA PHE A 489 18.90 -35.93 19.49
C PHE A 489 20.20 -36.73 19.34
N ALA A 490 20.45 -37.65 20.26
CA ALA A 490 21.42 -38.73 20.07
C ALA A 490 20.64 -40.05 20.01
N ALA A 491 20.96 -40.92 19.05
CA ALA A 491 20.46 -42.29 19.02
C ALA A 491 20.99 -43.07 20.24
N ASP A 492 20.21 -44.03 20.75
CA ASP A 492 20.76 -45.03 21.66
C ASP A 492 21.63 -46.01 20.84
N PRO A 493 22.73 -46.56 21.40
CA PRO A 493 23.62 -47.43 20.65
C PRO A 493 22.92 -48.67 20.08
N ASN A 494 23.25 -48.99 18.81
CA ASN A 494 22.74 -50.14 18.06
C ASN A 494 21.20 -50.15 17.98
N TRP A 495 20.57 -48.97 17.99
CA TRP A 495 19.13 -48.80 17.77
C TRP A 495 18.86 -48.11 16.45
N ASN A 496 18.34 -48.86 15.48
CA ASN A 496 17.77 -48.34 14.24
C ASN A 496 16.25 -48.55 14.16
N GLY A 497 15.57 -47.70 13.37
CA GLY A 497 14.13 -47.72 13.22
C GLY A 497 13.51 -46.35 12.96
N THR A 498 12.21 -46.21 13.29
CA THR A 498 11.52 -44.92 13.27
C THR A 498 10.91 -44.68 14.65
N THR A 499 11.29 -43.55 15.23
CA THR A 499 10.82 -43.03 16.52
C THR A 499 10.32 -41.60 16.31
N GLY A 500 9.88 -40.93 17.36
CA GLY A 500 9.39 -39.57 17.27
C GLY A 500 8.90 -39.06 18.62
N PHE A 501 8.62 -37.77 18.67
CA PHE A 501 8.11 -37.13 19.88
C PHE A 501 7.04 -36.10 19.56
N LYS A 502 6.18 -35.84 20.54
CA LYS A 502 5.10 -34.87 20.44
C LYS A 502 5.44 -33.58 21.17
N PHE A 503 5.01 -32.46 20.62
CA PHE A 503 5.23 -31.14 21.18
C PHE A 503 4.04 -30.21 20.95
N SER A 504 3.82 -29.31 21.90
CA SER A 504 2.84 -28.24 21.81
C SER A 504 3.53 -26.90 21.58
N ALA A 505 2.87 -25.99 20.87
CA ALA A 505 3.29 -24.59 20.70
C ALA A 505 2.53 -23.68 21.67
N PHE A 506 3.13 -22.54 22.02
CA PHE A 506 2.55 -21.48 22.86
C PHE A 506 2.98 -20.11 22.33
N ASP A 507 2.00 -19.25 22.12
CA ASP A 507 2.06 -17.89 21.53
C ASP A 507 2.38 -16.79 22.56
N GLY A 508 2.05 -16.99 23.84
CA GLY A 508 2.03 -15.99 24.92
C GLY A 508 0.80 -16.10 25.84
N GLU A 509 -0.29 -16.62 25.30
CA GLU A 509 -1.67 -16.56 25.78
C GLU A 509 -2.35 -17.95 25.78
N ALA A 510 -2.25 -18.72 24.68
CA ALA A 510 -2.86 -20.02 24.43
C ALA A 510 -1.85 -21.12 24.01
N TRP A 511 -2.19 -22.38 24.32
CA TRP A 511 -1.45 -23.56 23.86
C TRP A 511 -2.12 -24.17 22.64
N SER A 512 -1.32 -24.70 21.72
CA SER A 512 -1.76 -25.50 20.56
C SER A 512 -2.79 -26.56 20.96
N SER A 513 -3.93 -26.57 20.27
CA SER A 513 -5.11 -27.37 20.62
C SER A 513 -4.87 -28.88 20.59
N ASP A 514 -4.06 -29.36 19.64
CA ASP A 514 -3.53 -30.72 19.56
C ASP A 514 -1.98 -30.69 19.41
N PRO A 515 -1.24 -31.59 20.08
CA PRO A 515 0.23 -31.62 20.02
C PRO A 515 0.74 -32.24 18.71
N SER A 516 1.61 -31.50 18.03
CA SER A 516 2.27 -31.89 16.78
C SER A 516 3.33 -32.95 16.99
N GLU A 517 3.68 -33.71 15.95
CA GLU A 517 4.61 -34.84 16.03
C GLU A 517 5.82 -34.63 15.12
N PHE A 518 7.02 -34.91 15.64
CA PHE A 518 8.28 -34.82 14.91
C PHE A 518 8.86 -36.23 14.73
N GLU A 519 9.10 -36.63 13.47
CA GLU A 519 9.55 -37.98 13.09
C GLU A 519 11.08 -38.06 13.08
N ILE A 520 11.65 -39.11 13.70
CA ILE A 520 13.09 -39.37 13.71
C ILE A 520 13.32 -40.75 13.11
N ARG A 521 14.01 -40.79 11.96
CA ARG A 521 14.44 -42.04 11.32
C ARG A 521 15.88 -42.30 11.70
N VAL A 522 16.11 -43.28 12.56
CA VAL A 522 17.46 -43.75 12.85
C VAL A 522 17.79 -44.85 11.83
N LEU A 523 18.74 -44.54 10.96
CA LEU A 523 19.17 -45.38 9.84
C LEU A 523 20.20 -46.39 10.36
N PRO A 524 20.16 -47.65 9.88
CA PRO A 524 21.18 -48.62 10.28
C PRO A 524 22.57 -48.17 9.83
N ALA A 525 23.58 -48.43 10.65
CA ALA A 525 24.95 -47.99 10.42
C ALA A 525 25.98 -48.99 10.93
N ASN A 526 26.75 -49.52 9.97
CA ASN A 526 27.78 -50.54 10.14
C ASN A 526 28.70 -50.25 11.34
N ASP A 527 28.62 -51.09 12.36
CA ASP A 527 29.53 -51.13 13.52
C ASP A 527 30.85 -51.82 13.13
N ALA A 528 31.75 -52.12 14.08
CA ALA A 528 32.95 -52.93 13.79
C ALA A 528 32.89 -54.29 14.51
N PRO A 529 33.25 -55.41 13.84
CA PRO A 529 33.18 -56.74 14.46
C PRO A 529 34.07 -56.88 15.69
N GLU A 530 33.70 -57.75 16.62
CA GLU A 530 34.52 -58.17 17.77
C GLU A 530 35.21 -59.51 17.47
N ALA A 531 36.55 -59.52 17.44
CA ALA A 531 37.34 -60.74 17.27
C ALA A 531 37.40 -61.57 18.57
N ILE A 532 36.81 -62.76 18.55
CA ILE A 532 36.61 -63.60 19.75
C ILE A 532 37.89 -64.41 20.04
N GLY A 533 38.61 -63.98 21.07
CA GLY A 533 39.79 -64.71 21.57
C GLY A 533 39.48 -66.13 22.09
N GLY A 534 40.48 -67.00 22.10
CA GLY A 534 40.34 -68.42 22.48
C GLY A 534 41.63 -69.05 22.99
N ASP A 535 41.55 -70.31 23.44
CA ASP A 535 42.70 -71.08 23.90
C ASP A 535 42.70 -72.53 23.38
N ILE A 536 43.90 -73.09 23.15
CA ILE A 536 44.10 -74.52 22.87
C ILE A 536 45.31 -75.09 23.62
N THR A 537 45.27 -76.39 23.91
CA THR A 537 46.45 -77.15 24.37
C THR A 537 46.95 -78.06 23.25
N ILE A 538 48.22 -77.90 22.85
CA ILE A 538 48.89 -78.75 21.86
C ILE A 538 49.62 -79.88 22.60
N GLY A 539 49.22 -81.12 22.34
CA GLY A 539 49.80 -82.32 22.96
C GLY A 539 50.90 -82.98 22.13
N ASP A 540 51.18 -84.25 22.46
CA ASP A 540 52.24 -85.09 21.87
C ASP A 540 52.24 -85.21 20.31
N THR A 541 51.16 -84.81 19.64
CA THR A 541 51.08 -84.70 18.17
C THR A 541 51.86 -83.51 17.60
N ARG A 542 52.24 -82.53 18.43
CA ARG A 542 52.86 -81.24 18.09
C ARG A 542 52.06 -80.33 17.14
N GLU A 543 50.96 -80.81 16.58
CA GLU A 543 49.98 -80.04 15.80
C GLU A 543 48.71 -79.79 16.61
N GLY A 544 48.16 -78.56 16.51
CA GLY A 544 46.86 -78.17 17.04
C GLY A 544 46.05 -77.35 16.03
N VAL A 545 44.73 -77.58 15.99
CA VAL A 545 43.79 -76.83 15.13
C VAL A 545 43.41 -75.52 15.81
N ILE A 546 43.38 -74.43 15.05
CA ILE A 546 42.91 -73.11 15.47
C ILE A 546 41.64 -72.80 14.68
N ASN A 547 40.58 -72.44 15.38
CA ASN A 547 39.39 -71.87 14.77
C ASN A 547 39.34 -70.40 15.20
N LEU A 548 39.43 -69.48 14.25
CA LEU A 548 39.17 -68.06 14.52
C LEU A 548 37.66 -67.83 14.47
N ASP A 549 37.17 -66.99 15.37
CA ASP A 549 35.75 -66.66 15.51
C ASP A 549 35.62 -65.15 15.74
N ALA A 550 34.50 -64.59 15.32
CA ALA A 550 34.18 -63.17 15.47
C ALA A 550 32.67 -62.97 15.47
N PHE A 551 32.21 -62.03 16.28
CA PHE A 551 30.81 -61.62 16.32
C PHE A 551 30.68 -60.23 15.72
N ASP A 552 29.70 -60.07 14.84
CA ASP A 552 29.23 -58.76 14.42
C ASP A 552 27.85 -58.50 15.03
N ILE A 553 27.57 -57.24 15.35
CA ILE A 553 26.33 -56.82 16.00
C ILE A 553 25.28 -56.33 14.99
N ASP A 554 25.71 -56.00 13.77
CA ASP A 554 24.83 -55.72 12.64
C ASP A 554 24.01 -56.97 12.24
N ASP A 555 22.68 -56.82 12.20
CA ASP A 555 21.71 -57.91 11.98
C ASP A 555 21.59 -58.29 10.48
N GLY A 556 22.74 -58.50 9.82
CA GLY A 556 22.82 -58.82 8.39
C GLY A 556 24.22 -59.11 7.82
N ASP A 557 25.27 -58.52 8.39
CA ASP A 557 26.62 -58.61 7.82
C ASP A 557 27.38 -59.88 8.25
N THR A 558 28.40 -60.25 7.47
CA THR A 558 29.10 -61.52 7.62
C THR A 558 30.60 -61.34 7.48
N ILE A 559 31.35 -61.76 8.49
CA ILE A 559 32.82 -61.77 8.50
C ILE A 559 33.37 -62.31 7.17
N GLU A 560 33.94 -61.44 6.34
CA GLU A 560 34.51 -61.75 5.03
C GLU A 560 35.93 -62.29 5.16
N SER A 561 36.74 -61.73 6.06
CA SER A 561 38.13 -62.14 6.26
C SER A 561 38.65 -61.96 7.69
N PHE A 562 39.77 -62.62 7.97
CA PHE A 562 40.59 -62.43 9.16
C PHE A 562 42.02 -62.08 8.76
N ARG A 563 42.65 -61.13 9.46
CA ARG A 563 44.07 -60.78 9.30
C ARG A 563 44.86 -61.31 10.48
N ILE A 564 45.96 -62.00 10.20
CA ILE A 564 46.89 -62.51 11.21
C ILE A 564 47.91 -61.42 11.55
N ASP A 565 47.66 -60.66 12.62
CA ASP A 565 48.49 -59.52 13.02
C ASP A 565 49.86 -59.94 13.53
N THR A 566 49.94 -60.97 14.39
CA THR A 566 51.22 -61.54 14.84
C THR A 566 51.17 -63.06 14.91
N LEU A 567 52.21 -63.72 14.40
CA LEU A 567 52.36 -65.17 14.47
C LEU A 567 52.77 -65.64 15.87
N PRO A 568 52.26 -66.80 16.33
CA PRO A 568 52.74 -67.47 17.54
C PRO A 568 54.19 -67.95 17.39
N ALA A 569 54.94 -67.90 18.49
CA ALA A 569 56.36 -68.25 18.54
C ALA A 569 56.60 -69.77 18.71
N GLY A 570 57.82 -70.23 18.39
CA GLY A 570 58.21 -71.63 18.61
C GLY A 570 57.59 -72.65 17.63
N GLY A 571 56.94 -72.21 16.56
CA GLY A 571 56.35 -73.11 15.57
C GLY A 571 56.05 -72.42 14.25
N THR A 572 55.19 -73.03 13.45
CA THR A 572 54.69 -72.48 12.19
C THR A 572 53.17 -72.56 12.17
N LEU A 573 52.52 -71.42 11.93
CA LEU A 573 51.10 -71.37 11.60
C LEU A 573 50.93 -71.74 10.12
N MET A 574 49.99 -72.63 9.83
CA MET A 574 49.80 -73.23 8.51
C MET A 574 48.32 -73.15 8.11
N LEU A 575 48.05 -72.68 6.90
CA LEU A 575 46.73 -72.68 6.27
C LEU A 575 46.73 -73.71 5.14
N ASN A 576 45.91 -74.75 5.25
CA ASN A 576 45.80 -75.87 4.30
C ASN A 576 47.15 -76.54 3.93
N GLY A 577 48.15 -76.43 4.81
CA GLY A 577 49.51 -76.96 4.60
C GLY A 577 50.55 -75.96 4.09
N GLU A 578 50.19 -74.70 3.80
CA GLU A 578 51.14 -73.62 3.46
C GLU A 578 51.36 -72.68 4.66
N ALA A 579 52.59 -72.16 4.82
CA ALA A 579 52.96 -71.34 5.98
C ALA A 579 52.36 -69.92 5.90
N VAL A 580 51.69 -69.51 6.97
CA VAL A 580 51.06 -68.18 7.11
C VAL A 580 52.11 -67.12 7.48
N THR A 581 51.90 -65.87 7.04
CA THR A 581 52.80 -64.74 7.29
C THR A 581 52.16 -63.63 8.13
N PRO A 582 52.92 -62.79 8.88
CA PRO A 582 52.34 -61.68 9.63
C PRO A 582 51.77 -60.61 8.69
N GLY A 583 50.60 -60.09 9.04
CA GLY A 583 49.80 -59.20 8.19
C GLY A 583 49.04 -59.93 7.06
N GLN A 584 49.05 -61.26 7.02
CA GLN A 584 48.32 -62.02 6.01
C GLN A 584 46.81 -62.01 6.29
N GLU A 585 46.05 -61.64 5.27
CA GLU A 585 44.60 -61.77 5.22
C GLU A 585 44.20 -63.16 4.71
N ILE A 586 43.16 -63.74 5.31
CA ILE A 586 42.61 -65.07 5.05
C ILE A 586 41.09 -64.91 4.98
N ALA A 587 40.45 -65.30 3.88
CA ALA A 587 38.99 -65.24 3.79
C ALA A 587 38.36 -66.17 4.85
N ALA A 588 37.27 -65.74 5.50
CA ALA A 588 36.62 -66.53 6.54
C ALA A 588 36.13 -67.90 6.00
N SER A 589 35.76 -67.96 4.72
CA SER A 589 35.44 -69.20 4.00
C SER A 589 36.58 -70.21 3.89
N ASP A 590 37.83 -69.76 4.00
CA ASP A 590 39.01 -70.63 3.96
C ASP A 590 39.38 -71.15 5.36
N ILE A 591 38.84 -70.55 6.42
CA ILE A 591 38.93 -71.03 7.81
C ILE A 591 37.80 -72.02 8.07
N THR A 592 38.07 -73.28 7.77
CA THR A 592 37.18 -74.42 8.02
C THR A 592 37.80 -75.33 9.09
N GLU A 593 37.01 -76.21 9.71
CA GLU A 593 37.48 -77.08 10.79
C GLU A 593 38.74 -77.88 10.37
N GLY A 594 39.90 -77.49 10.90
CA GLY A 594 41.19 -78.10 10.60
C GLY A 594 41.97 -77.51 9.41
N SER A 595 41.53 -76.41 8.79
CA SER A 595 42.33 -75.75 7.72
C SER A 595 43.46 -74.88 8.27
N LEU A 596 43.24 -74.21 9.40
CA LEU A 596 44.28 -73.45 10.11
C LEU A 596 44.84 -74.30 11.26
N THR A 597 46.11 -74.69 11.16
CA THR A 597 46.81 -75.46 12.21
C THR A 597 48.12 -74.79 12.61
N PHE A 598 48.54 -74.98 13.85
CA PHE A 598 49.87 -74.60 14.31
C PHE A 598 50.68 -75.87 14.62
N VAL A 599 51.87 -75.94 14.03
CA VAL A 599 52.84 -77.02 14.26
C VAL A 599 53.97 -76.47 15.11
N ALA A 600 54.05 -76.93 16.36
CA ALA A 600 55.10 -76.58 17.30
C ALA A 600 56.41 -77.30 16.96
N GLY A 601 57.52 -76.58 16.87
CA GLY A 601 58.83 -77.15 16.52
C GLY A 601 59.34 -78.17 17.55
N ASP A 602 60.25 -79.06 17.14
CA ASP A 602 60.79 -80.12 18.00
C ASP A 602 61.35 -79.57 19.33
N GLY A 603 60.99 -80.19 20.46
CA GLY A 603 61.43 -79.78 21.79
C GLY A 603 60.80 -78.50 22.33
N VAL A 604 59.90 -77.84 21.60
CA VAL A 604 59.21 -76.60 22.03
C VAL A 604 58.09 -76.91 23.04
N SER A 605 57.89 -76.00 24.00
CA SER A 605 56.86 -76.05 25.05
C SER A 605 56.55 -74.64 25.60
N GLY A 606 55.51 -74.49 26.41
CA GLY A 606 55.12 -73.20 27.01
C GLY A 606 54.01 -72.48 26.24
N ASP A 607 53.75 -71.23 26.61
CA ASP A 607 52.60 -70.46 26.13
C ASP A 607 53.02 -69.42 25.09
N THR A 608 52.21 -69.23 24.05
CA THR A 608 52.41 -68.19 23.04
C THR A 608 51.09 -67.74 22.42
N ASP A 609 51.03 -66.49 21.93
CA ASP A 609 49.81 -65.87 21.44
C ASP A 609 49.84 -65.63 19.92
N LEU A 610 48.71 -65.89 19.29
CA LEU A 610 48.33 -65.46 17.95
C LEU A 610 47.42 -64.22 18.10
N LEU A 611 47.81 -63.09 17.50
CA LEU A 611 46.94 -61.91 17.40
C LEU A 611 46.29 -61.87 16.02
N PHE A 612 44.99 -61.58 15.98
CA PHE A 612 44.23 -61.54 14.75
C PHE A 612 43.09 -60.52 14.82
N SER A 613 42.74 -59.93 13.67
CA SER A 613 41.61 -59.02 13.53
C SER A 613 40.60 -59.60 12.53
N ALA A 614 39.31 -59.34 12.70
CA ALA A 614 38.24 -59.69 11.76
C ALA A 614 37.86 -58.51 10.85
N TYR A 615 37.29 -58.81 9.70
CA TYR A 615 36.73 -57.87 8.73
C TYR A 615 35.41 -58.40 8.19
N ASP A 616 34.40 -57.55 8.16
CA ASP A 616 33.00 -57.73 7.77
C ASP A 616 32.71 -57.40 6.28
N GLY A 617 33.52 -56.53 5.69
CA GLY A 617 33.29 -55.89 4.38
C GLY A 617 33.50 -54.37 4.40
N SER A 618 33.51 -53.74 5.58
CA SER A 618 33.53 -52.30 5.83
C SER A 618 34.59 -51.85 6.85
N ALA A 619 34.70 -52.53 8.00
CA ALA A 619 35.46 -52.16 9.18
C ALA A 619 36.32 -53.32 9.72
N TRP A 620 37.45 -52.98 10.36
CA TRP A 620 38.32 -53.95 11.03
C TRP A 620 38.07 -53.95 12.53
N SER A 621 38.02 -55.14 13.14
CA SER A 621 38.02 -55.30 14.59
C SER A 621 39.30 -54.74 15.23
N GLU A 622 39.23 -54.43 16.52
CA GLU A 622 40.43 -54.46 17.37
C GLU A 622 40.98 -55.92 17.45
N PRO A 623 42.30 -56.14 17.66
CA PRO A 623 42.86 -57.48 17.60
C PRO A 623 42.44 -58.39 18.77
N GLY A 624 41.86 -59.53 18.45
CA GLY A 624 41.63 -60.65 19.37
C GLY A 624 42.92 -61.42 19.68
N VAL A 625 42.93 -62.14 20.81
CA VAL A 625 44.07 -62.94 21.28
C VAL A 625 43.68 -64.41 21.31
N PHE A 626 44.44 -65.25 20.62
CA PHE A 626 44.30 -66.71 20.66
C PHE A 626 45.56 -67.32 21.28
N THR A 627 45.45 -67.97 22.44
CA THR A 627 46.60 -68.49 23.22
C THR A 627 46.82 -69.99 22.97
N LEU A 628 48.08 -70.36 22.70
CA LEU A 628 48.50 -71.72 22.38
C LEU A 628 49.37 -72.26 23.52
N HIS A 629 48.84 -73.22 24.28
CA HIS A 629 49.55 -73.91 25.35
C HIS A 629 50.29 -75.15 24.81
N VAL A 630 51.58 -75.04 24.53
CA VAL A 630 52.40 -76.13 23.98
C VAL A 630 52.89 -77.04 25.10
N ALA A 631 52.45 -78.30 25.12
CA ALA A 631 52.89 -79.28 26.11
C ALA A 631 54.39 -79.64 25.95
N PRO A 632 55.11 -79.91 27.05
CA PRO A 632 56.50 -80.37 26.99
C PRO A 632 56.59 -81.78 26.40
N GLU A 633 57.53 -81.95 25.47
CA GLU A 633 57.71 -83.20 24.74
C GLU A 633 58.20 -84.35 25.64
N ALA A 634 57.79 -85.57 25.32
CA ALA A 634 58.30 -86.77 25.99
C ALA A 634 59.80 -86.94 25.67
N ALA A 635 60.66 -86.79 26.68
CA ALA A 635 62.12 -86.77 26.55
C ALA A 635 62.67 -87.91 25.65
N SER A 636 63.30 -87.53 24.54
CA SER A 636 63.74 -88.48 23.52
C SER A 636 64.84 -89.43 23.98
N SER A 637 64.79 -90.66 23.49
CA SER A 637 65.82 -91.67 23.75
C SER A 637 67.06 -91.51 22.85
N THR A 638 66.93 -90.82 21.72
CA THR A 638 68.03 -90.37 20.86
C THR A 638 68.37 -88.92 21.16
N PRO A 639 69.66 -88.53 21.20
CA PRO A 639 70.03 -87.13 21.38
C PRO A 639 69.76 -86.33 20.10
N ASP A 640 69.58 -85.01 20.22
CA ASP A 640 69.56 -84.09 19.08
C ASP A 640 70.96 -83.96 18.44
N PHE A 641 72.00 -83.91 19.29
CA PHE A 641 73.39 -83.77 18.85
C PHE A 641 74.31 -84.81 19.51
N THR A 642 75.39 -85.20 18.84
CA THR A 642 76.41 -86.11 19.38
C THR A 642 77.81 -85.60 19.08
N PHE A 643 78.66 -85.52 20.11
CA PHE A 643 80.05 -85.08 20.03
C PHE A 643 81.00 -86.16 20.54
N ASP A 644 82.06 -86.47 19.79
CA ASP A 644 83.17 -87.29 20.28
C ASP A 644 84.19 -86.44 21.05
N ALA A 645 84.60 -86.88 22.24
CA ALA A 645 85.60 -86.20 23.06
C ALA A 645 86.65 -87.18 23.62
N PRO A 646 87.96 -86.85 23.62
CA PRO A 646 88.96 -87.65 24.32
C PRO A 646 88.87 -87.47 25.84
N SER A 647 89.09 -88.53 26.60
CA SER A 647 89.09 -88.50 28.07
C SER A 647 90.19 -87.59 28.64
N GLU A 648 89.89 -86.88 29.72
CA GLU A 648 90.78 -85.92 30.40
C GLU A 648 91.11 -84.66 29.57
N THR A 649 90.20 -84.21 28.69
CA THR A 649 90.27 -82.89 28.03
C THR A 649 89.05 -82.01 28.33
N PRO A 650 89.21 -80.67 28.44
CA PRO A 650 88.08 -79.75 28.50
C PRO A 650 87.29 -79.73 27.18
N LEU A 651 85.96 -79.62 27.29
CA LEU A 651 85.03 -79.51 26.16
C LEU A 651 84.02 -78.37 26.43
N THR A 652 83.79 -77.50 25.46
CA THR A 652 82.62 -76.60 25.44
C THR A 652 81.41 -77.35 24.89
N LEU A 653 80.27 -77.24 25.56
CA LEU A 653 78.99 -77.70 25.03
C LEU A 653 78.35 -76.53 24.30
N GLU A 654 78.21 -76.64 22.98
CA GLU A 654 77.55 -75.64 22.14
C GLU A 654 76.32 -76.31 21.50
N PRO A 655 75.09 -75.96 21.91
CA PRO A 655 73.88 -76.40 21.24
C PRO A 655 73.71 -75.54 19.99
N ASP A 656 73.39 -76.14 18.85
CA ASP A 656 73.17 -75.42 17.59
C ASP A 656 71.78 -74.75 17.64
N LEU A 657 71.72 -73.60 18.32
CA LEU A 657 70.51 -72.84 18.64
C LEU A 657 70.74 -71.35 18.38
N GLU A 658 69.82 -70.75 17.64
CA GLU A 658 69.72 -69.29 17.59
C GLU A 658 69.13 -68.79 18.93
N LEU A 659 69.76 -67.75 19.50
CA LEU A 659 69.39 -67.15 20.78
C LEU A 659 68.99 -65.70 20.54
N GLY A 660 67.80 -65.30 21.00
CA GLY A 660 67.32 -63.93 20.91
C GLY A 660 67.74 -63.06 22.10
N ASP A 661 66.84 -62.15 22.51
CA ASP A 661 67.17 -61.05 23.42
C ASP A 661 66.87 -61.41 24.89
N ASN A 662 67.91 -61.85 25.61
CA ASN A 662 67.92 -62.24 27.03
C ASN A 662 67.19 -63.58 27.33
N PRO A 663 67.50 -64.69 26.62
CA PRO A 663 66.93 -66.00 26.92
C PRO A 663 67.32 -66.50 28.32
N THR A 664 66.42 -67.23 28.97
CA THR A 664 66.72 -67.98 30.19
C THR A 664 67.19 -69.38 29.83
N ILE A 665 68.47 -69.67 30.05
CA ILE A 665 69.11 -70.94 29.69
C ILE A 665 69.32 -71.79 30.96
N ILE A 666 69.00 -73.08 30.90
CA ILE A 666 69.19 -74.05 32.00
C ILE A 666 69.75 -75.37 31.47
N TRP A 667 70.99 -75.69 31.86
CA TRP A 667 71.64 -76.98 31.57
C TRP A 667 71.47 -77.99 32.69
N ARG A 668 71.26 -79.25 32.32
CA ARG A 668 71.10 -80.40 33.23
C ARG A 668 71.88 -81.59 32.67
N GLN A 669 72.65 -82.29 33.51
CA GLN A 669 73.15 -83.63 33.12
C GLN A 669 72.06 -84.67 33.43
N MET A 670 71.75 -85.51 32.44
CA MET A 670 70.66 -86.48 32.46
C MET A 670 71.16 -87.92 32.66
N ASP A 671 72.33 -88.28 32.09
CA ASP A 671 72.94 -89.60 32.24
C ASP A 671 74.48 -89.55 32.13
N GLY A 672 75.14 -90.65 32.48
CA GLY A 672 76.59 -90.83 32.50
C GLY A 672 77.24 -90.44 33.85
N PRO A 673 78.58 -90.62 33.97
CA PRO A 673 79.33 -90.13 35.13
C PRO A 673 79.15 -88.61 35.34
N SER A 674 78.82 -88.20 36.57
CA SER A 674 78.61 -86.78 36.89
C SER A 674 79.85 -85.94 36.61
N VAL A 675 79.68 -84.83 35.90
CA VAL A 675 80.69 -83.76 35.71
C VAL A 675 80.17 -82.44 36.27
N GLU A 676 81.06 -81.47 36.51
CA GLU A 676 80.68 -80.09 36.83
C GLU A 676 80.67 -79.24 35.55
N LEU A 677 79.59 -78.47 35.36
CA LEU A 677 79.47 -77.43 34.33
C LEU A 677 80.03 -76.11 34.89
N SER A 678 80.77 -75.36 34.08
CA SER A 678 81.36 -74.08 34.52
C SER A 678 80.34 -72.99 34.87
N ASP A 679 79.22 -72.92 34.15
CA ASP A 679 77.98 -72.23 34.55
C ASP A 679 76.78 -72.87 33.86
N PRO A 680 75.82 -73.50 34.59
CA PRO A 680 74.66 -74.15 33.99
C PRO A 680 73.62 -73.17 33.40
N HIS A 681 73.85 -71.86 33.40
CA HIS A 681 73.01 -70.86 32.70
C HIS A 681 73.74 -70.16 31.55
N SER A 682 74.96 -70.60 31.22
CA SER A 682 75.69 -70.10 30.04
C SER A 682 75.09 -70.64 28.74
N ALA A 683 75.16 -69.85 27.66
CA ALA A 683 74.89 -70.34 26.30
C ALA A 683 75.88 -71.43 25.86
N ALA A 684 77.11 -71.39 26.38
CA ALA A 684 78.19 -72.31 26.06
C ALA A 684 78.98 -72.67 27.34
N PRO A 685 78.49 -73.59 28.18
CA PRO A 685 79.21 -74.07 29.35
C PRO A 685 80.36 -75.00 28.95
N THR A 686 81.34 -75.16 29.84
CA THR A 686 82.46 -76.09 29.65
C THR A 686 82.45 -77.19 30.72
N ILE A 687 82.80 -78.41 30.31
CA ILE A 687 83.04 -79.56 31.20
C ILE A 687 84.48 -80.05 31.06
N ASP A 688 85.03 -80.65 32.11
CA ASP A 688 86.24 -81.50 32.01
C ASP A 688 85.82 -82.95 31.75
N ALA A 689 86.21 -83.51 30.60
CA ALA A 689 85.81 -84.88 30.23
C ALA A 689 86.44 -85.91 31.19
N PRO A 690 85.63 -86.80 31.81
CA PRO A 690 86.10 -87.71 32.84
C PRO A 690 87.09 -88.75 32.29
N LYS A 691 87.96 -89.27 33.17
CA LYS A 691 88.84 -90.40 32.84
C LYS A 691 88.01 -91.69 32.73
N VAL A 692 87.98 -92.29 31.55
CA VAL A 692 87.24 -93.53 31.27
C VAL A 692 88.16 -94.63 30.75
N GLY A 693 87.75 -95.89 30.91
CA GLY A 693 88.49 -97.05 30.40
C GLY A 693 87.91 -97.68 29.13
N GLU A 694 86.68 -97.29 28.79
CA GLU A 694 85.89 -97.72 27.62
C GLU A 694 85.05 -96.51 27.16
N PRO A 695 84.60 -96.44 25.90
CA PRO A 695 83.74 -95.34 25.43
C PRO A 695 82.49 -95.18 26.31
N THR A 696 82.27 -93.96 26.82
CA THR A 696 81.24 -93.66 27.81
C THR A 696 80.48 -92.40 27.39
N VAL A 697 79.14 -92.47 27.38
CA VAL A 697 78.28 -91.33 27.03
C VAL A 697 77.99 -90.48 28.27
N LEU A 698 78.06 -89.16 28.12
CA LEU A 698 77.46 -88.18 29.02
C LEU A 698 76.27 -87.57 28.29
N ARG A 699 75.04 -87.67 28.84
CA ARG A 699 73.87 -87.01 28.25
C ARG A 699 73.55 -85.73 29.00
N PHE A 700 73.37 -84.65 28.27
CA PHE A 700 72.90 -83.35 28.76
C PHE A 700 71.55 -83.00 28.14
N GLN A 701 70.82 -82.16 28.85
CA GLN A 701 69.65 -81.42 28.37
C GLN A 701 69.92 -79.92 28.58
N VAL A 702 69.52 -79.10 27.62
CA VAL A 702 69.48 -77.64 27.75
C VAL A 702 68.06 -77.17 27.46
N ASP A 703 67.51 -76.37 28.36
CA ASP A 703 66.24 -75.67 28.20
C ASP A 703 66.53 -74.20 27.93
N VAL A 704 65.92 -73.61 26.90
CA VAL A 704 66.09 -72.20 26.52
C VAL A 704 64.71 -71.55 26.45
N THR A 705 64.42 -70.63 27.37
CA THR A 705 63.12 -69.94 27.47
C THR A 705 63.21 -68.49 26.98
N GLU A 706 62.36 -68.13 26.03
CA GLU A 706 62.20 -66.78 25.47
C GLU A 706 60.74 -66.56 25.03
N GLY A 707 60.18 -65.36 25.26
CA GLY A 707 58.83 -65.00 24.79
C GLY A 707 57.65 -65.82 25.35
N GLY A 708 57.83 -66.56 26.46
CA GLY A 708 56.83 -67.50 27.01
C GLY A 708 57.06 -68.96 26.61
N ILE A 709 57.80 -69.18 25.54
CA ILE A 709 58.17 -70.48 24.98
C ILE A 709 59.50 -70.98 25.54
N THR A 710 59.60 -72.29 25.80
CA THR A 710 60.82 -73.01 26.15
C THR A 710 61.15 -74.07 25.10
N THR A 711 62.32 -73.93 24.46
CA THR A 711 62.90 -74.92 23.54
C THR A 711 63.90 -75.80 24.29
N THR A 712 63.68 -77.10 24.30
CA THR A 712 64.57 -78.11 24.91
C THR A 712 65.39 -78.83 23.84
N ARG A 713 66.70 -79.02 24.09
CA ARG A 713 67.59 -79.88 23.28
C ARG A 713 68.39 -80.85 24.16
N THR A 714 68.79 -81.97 23.58
CA THR A 714 69.54 -83.04 24.22
C THR A 714 70.85 -83.34 23.50
N ILE A 715 71.94 -83.52 24.25
CA ILE A 715 73.30 -83.64 23.72
C ILE A 715 73.97 -84.86 24.35
N ASP A 716 74.48 -85.77 23.51
CA ASP A 716 75.38 -86.85 23.94
C ASP A 716 76.84 -86.47 23.69
N VAL A 717 77.68 -86.60 24.71
CA VAL A 717 79.14 -86.53 24.58
C VAL A 717 79.72 -87.93 24.75
N VAL A 718 80.25 -88.49 23.67
CA VAL A 718 80.92 -89.80 23.64
C VAL A 718 82.37 -89.62 24.07
N VAL A 719 82.64 -89.83 25.36
CA VAL A 719 83.99 -89.74 25.92
C VAL A 719 84.74 -91.04 25.63
N SER A 720 85.78 -90.95 24.80
CA SER A 720 86.62 -92.09 24.40
C SER A 720 87.96 -92.12 25.15
N PRO A 721 88.47 -93.30 25.56
CA PRO A 721 89.74 -93.42 26.27
C PRO A 721 90.93 -93.00 25.39
N THR A 722 91.84 -92.19 25.93
CA THR A 722 93.08 -91.81 25.24
C THR A 722 94.04 -93.00 25.16
N VAL A 723 94.43 -93.37 23.93
CA VAL A 723 95.37 -94.48 23.66
C VAL A 723 96.81 -94.05 23.99
N ASP A 724 97.44 -94.74 24.95
CA ASP A 724 98.87 -94.58 25.27
C ASP A 724 99.72 -95.27 24.19
N ASP A 725 100.12 -94.49 23.17
CA ASP A 725 100.76 -94.98 21.95
C ASP A 725 102.26 -95.29 22.15
N THR A 726 102.56 -96.29 22.99
CA THR A 726 103.93 -96.74 23.30
C THR A 726 104.14 -98.26 23.21
N VAL A 727 103.87 -98.88 22.05
CA VAL A 727 104.69 -99.96 21.43
C VAL A 727 104.12 -100.36 20.06
N ALA A 728 104.97 -100.49 19.04
CA ALA A 728 104.58 -100.86 17.68
C ALA A 728 104.87 -102.34 17.33
N ASP A 729 104.06 -102.93 16.44
CA ASP A 729 104.53 -103.95 15.49
C ASP A 729 103.70 -103.96 14.18
N HIS A 730 104.12 -104.80 13.23
CA HIS A 730 104.04 -104.62 11.77
C HIS A 730 102.79 -105.16 10.99
N VAL A 731 102.28 -104.37 10.00
CA VAL A 731 102.12 -104.72 8.54
C VAL A 731 101.03 -105.75 8.10
N PRO A 732 100.34 -105.65 6.92
CA PRO A 732 100.03 -104.53 5.98
C PRO A 732 98.54 -104.54 5.44
N PRO A 733 98.13 -103.85 4.32
CA PRO A 733 96.72 -103.69 3.91
C PRO A 733 96.28 -104.64 2.76
N PRO A 734 95.00 -104.61 2.30
CA PRO A 734 94.56 -103.67 1.23
C PRO A 734 93.11 -103.14 1.49
N ALA A 735 92.33 -102.46 0.62
CA ALA A 735 92.47 -102.06 -0.80
C ALA A 735 91.67 -100.77 -1.09
N GLU A 736 92.00 -100.05 -2.16
CA GLU A 736 91.10 -99.04 -2.77
C GLU A 736 90.07 -99.71 -3.69
N THR A 737 88.88 -99.11 -3.89
CA THR A 737 88.29 -98.79 -5.22
C THR A 737 86.97 -97.97 -5.07
N PRO A 738 86.50 -97.23 -6.11
CA PRO A 738 85.60 -96.08 -5.93
C PRO A 738 84.27 -96.18 -6.71
N ASN A 739 83.68 -95.01 -7.05
CA ASN A 739 82.53 -94.77 -7.96
C ASN A 739 81.14 -95.10 -7.36
N VAL A 740 80.02 -94.52 -7.84
CA VAL A 740 79.76 -93.68 -9.04
C VAL A 740 78.69 -92.61 -8.76
N THR A 741 78.72 -91.51 -9.51
CA THR A 741 77.50 -90.82 -10.02
C THR A 741 77.14 -91.44 -11.38
N PRO A 742 75.85 -91.53 -11.81
CA PRO A 742 75.21 -90.36 -12.43
C PRO A 742 73.67 -90.28 -12.35
N THR A 743 73.15 -89.23 -12.98
CA THR A 743 71.75 -88.80 -13.18
C THR A 743 71.02 -89.55 -14.34
N ILE A 744 69.73 -89.20 -14.56
CA ILE A 744 68.94 -89.18 -15.84
C ILE A 744 67.74 -90.16 -16.00
N ALA A 745 66.55 -89.53 -16.10
CA ALA A 745 65.35 -89.78 -16.95
C ALA A 745 64.54 -91.11 -16.97
N ASP A 746 63.26 -90.98 -16.55
CA ASP A 746 62.05 -90.89 -17.43
C ASP A 746 61.38 -92.13 -18.10
N THR A 747 60.06 -92.00 -18.26
CA THR A 747 59.07 -92.72 -19.13
C THR A 747 58.70 -94.20 -18.93
N ASP A 748 57.37 -94.39 -19.00
CA ASP A 748 56.60 -95.55 -19.52
C ASP A 748 56.64 -96.95 -18.85
N ALA A 749 55.59 -97.80 -18.91
CA ALA A 749 54.12 -97.69 -19.08
C ALA A 749 53.52 -99.13 -19.08
N ILE A 750 52.21 -99.29 -19.37
CA ILE A 750 51.51 -100.55 -19.75
C ILE A 750 51.27 -101.54 -18.57
N ALA A 751 50.10 -101.70 -17.93
CA ALA A 751 48.71 -101.99 -18.39
C ALA A 751 48.48 -103.46 -18.85
N PRO A 752 47.22 -103.94 -19.04
CA PRO A 752 46.05 -104.07 -18.15
C PRO A 752 45.55 -105.57 -18.20
N PRO A 753 44.24 -105.98 -18.13
CA PRO A 753 42.94 -105.38 -17.74
C PRO A 753 42.25 -106.23 -16.62
N SER A 754 40.93 -106.53 -16.48
CA SER A 754 39.66 -106.33 -17.24
C SER A 754 38.40 -106.64 -16.39
N ASP A 755 37.31 -105.90 -16.65
CA ASP A 755 35.87 -106.24 -16.48
C ASP A 755 35.31 -106.50 -15.05
N ILE A 756 34.04 -106.24 -14.69
CA ILE A 756 32.77 -106.14 -15.47
C ILE A 756 31.92 -104.88 -15.09
N GLN A 757 31.08 -104.44 -16.04
CA GLN A 757 30.15 -103.28 -16.11
C GLN A 757 28.70 -103.59 -15.61
N PRO A 758 27.64 -102.76 -15.80
CA PRO A 758 27.49 -101.29 -16.02
C PRO A 758 26.46 -100.67 -14.98
N ASP A 759 25.83 -99.47 -15.05
CA ASP A 759 25.35 -98.59 -16.15
C ASP A 759 25.23 -97.08 -15.76
N VAL A 760 25.66 -96.18 -16.67
CA VAL A 760 24.95 -94.95 -17.16
C VAL A 760 24.41 -93.97 -16.09
N ALA A 761 24.95 -92.77 -15.80
CA ALA A 761 25.73 -91.75 -16.57
C ALA A 761 24.97 -91.20 -17.80
N VAL A 762 25.07 -89.96 -18.32
CA VAL A 762 26.09 -88.89 -18.41
C VAL A 762 25.33 -87.57 -18.79
N ASN A 763 25.83 -86.33 -18.92
CA ASN A 763 27.12 -85.63 -18.77
C ASN A 763 26.84 -84.11 -18.54
N PRO A 764 27.76 -83.29 -17.97
CA PRO A 764 27.63 -81.83 -17.96
C PRO A 764 28.27 -81.17 -19.21
N ALA A 765 28.23 -79.83 -19.26
CA ALA A 765 29.10 -78.98 -20.08
C ALA A 765 29.34 -77.62 -19.38
N ASP A 766 30.52 -77.03 -19.61
CA ASP A 766 31.01 -75.75 -19.07
C ASP A 766 31.91 -75.07 -20.16
N ILE A 767 32.78 -74.13 -19.79
CA ILE A 767 33.89 -73.48 -20.52
C ILE A 767 33.58 -72.18 -21.33
N GLY A 768 33.30 -71.08 -20.61
CA GLY A 768 33.89 -69.72 -20.80
C GLY A 768 33.87 -68.99 -22.18
N PRO A 769 34.74 -67.97 -22.42
CA PRO A 769 35.59 -67.24 -21.45
C PRO A 769 35.75 -65.69 -21.65
N GLN A 770 36.26 -65.02 -20.59
CA GLN A 770 37.06 -63.76 -20.54
C GLN A 770 36.49 -62.34 -20.85
N ALA A 771 36.85 -61.42 -19.94
CA ALA A 771 37.13 -59.97 -20.06
C ALA A 771 35.97 -58.96 -20.25
N GLY A 772 35.96 -57.92 -19.39
CA GLY A 772 35.10 -56.71 -19.47
C GLY A 772 35.82 -55.51 -20.11
N PRO A 773 35.52 -54.22 -19.75
CA PRO A 773 34.75 -53.74 -18.60
C PRO A 773 33.68 -52.66 -18.98
N THR A 774 33.32 -51.79 -18.02
CA THR A 774 32.51 -50.54 -18.10
C THR A 774 30.98 -50.61 -17.92
N THR A 775 30.50 -49.62 -17.16
CA THR A 775 29.14 -49.19 -16.84
C THR A 775 28.80 -47.89 -17.60
N PRO A 776 27.59 -47.29 -17.50
CA PRO A 776 26.25 -47.83 -17.24
C PRO A 776 25.26 -47.39 -18.36
N THR A 777 23.99 -47.17 -18.00
CA THR A 777 22.89 -46.51 -18.75
C THR A 777 22.04 -47.44 -19.62
N ILE A 778 20.74 -47.51 -19.29
CA ILE A 778 19.68 -47.97 -20.20
C ILE A 778 18.63 -46.86 -20.25
N ASP A 779 18.48 -46.28 -21.43
CA ASP A 779 17.34 -45.46 -21.80
C ASP A 779 16.19 -46.37 -22.28
N ALA A 780 14.97 -45.85 -22.37
CA ALA A 780 13.85 -46.55 -23.03
C ALA A 780 14.13 -46.66 -24.55
N PRO A 781 13.42 -47.48 -25.40
CA PRO A 781 11.95 -47.48 -25.46
C PRO A 781 11.23 -48.71 -26.11
N GLU A 782 9.92 -48.51 -26.33
CA GLU A 782 9.02 -49.10 -27.35
C GLU A 782 8.58 -50.58 -27.35
N THR A 783 7.37 -50.77 -27.89
CA THR A 783 6.58 -52.00 -28.02
C THR A 783 6.74 -52.69 -29.39
N PRO A 784 6.32 -53.98 -29.53
CA PRO A 784 6.04 -54.53 -30.86
C PRO A 784 4.71 -55.31 -31.00
N ILE A 785 3.82 -54.84 -31.91
CA ILE A 785 2.86 -55.57 -32.82
C ILE A 785 1.87 -56.64 -32.25
N ALA A 786 0.65 -56.89 -32.78
CA ALA A 786 0.07 -56.63 -34.11
C ALA A 786 -1.49 -56.66 -34.14
N SER A 787 -2.08 -56.14 -35.24
CA SER A 787 -3.24 -56.68 -36.02
C SER A 787 -4.32 -55.66 -36.43
N GLU A 788 -4.37 -55.38 -37.74
CA GLU A 788 -5.39 -54.65 -38.52
C GLU A 788 -6.62 -55.58 -38.87
N PRO A 789 -7.70 -55.20 -39.63
CA PRO A 789 -7.73 -54.29 -40.80
C PRO A 789 -9.02 -53.45 -41.12
N GLN A 790 -8.92 -52.63 -42.20
CA GLN A 790 -9.99 -51.91 -42.98
C GLN A 790 -10.57 -50.63 -42.32
N ALA A 791 -10.66 -49.42 -42.90
CA ALA A 791 -10.74 -48.88 -44.30
C ALA A 791 -12.16 -48.93 -44.94
N THR A 792 -12.74 -47.90 -45.60
CA THR A 792 -12.33 -46.49 -45.88
C THR A 792 -13.54 -45.60 -46.30
N THR A 793 -13.38 -44.28 -46.15
CA THR A 793 -14.07 -43.07 -46.69
C THR A 793 -15.00 -43.17 -47.93
N PRO A 794 -16.00 -42.24 -48.10
CA PRO A 794 -15.76 -41.00 -48.88
C PRO A 794 -16.50 -39.72 -48.38
N ARG A 795 -16.72 -38.75 -49.29
CA ARG A 795 -16.75 -37.27 -49.10
C ARG A 795 -18.09 -36.60 -49.52
N ASP A 796 -18.24 -35.34 -49.10
CA ASP A 796 -18.92 -34.19 -49.74
C ASP A 796 -20.48 -34.07 -49.90
N SER A 797 -20.89 -32.79 -49.89
CA SER A 797 -22.06 -32.14 -50.54
C SER A 797 -23.45 -32.03 -49.84
N GLU A 798 -23.82 -30.77 -49.58
CA GLU A 798 -25.18 -30.17 -49.59
C GLU A 798 -25.91 -30.38 -50.95
N PRO A 799 -27.26 -30.19 -51.11
CA PRO A 799 -28.01 -29.03 -50.57
C PRO A 799 -29.56 -29.15 -50.31
N ALA A 800 -30.12 -28.02 -49.83
CA ALA A 800 -31.43 -27.43 -50.19
C ALA A 800 -32.79 -28.10 -49.85
N ASP A 801 -33.47 -27.48 -48.86
CA ASP A 801 -34.69 -26.64 -49.07
C ASP A 801 -36.14 -27.16 -48.81
N ASN A 802 -36.93 -26.19 -48.29
CA ASN A 802 -38.38 -25.94 -48.38
C ASN A 802 -39.45 -26.73 -47.59
N SER A 803 -40.04 -26.09 -46.56
CA SER A 803 -41.44 -25.56 -46.55
C SER A 803 -41.92 -25.13 -45.14
N ALA A 804 -42.88 -24.21 -44.91
CA ALA A 804 -43.10 -22.83 -45.43
C ALA A 804 -44.44 -22.24 -44.88
N ILE A 805 -44.38 -21.18 -44.03
CA ILE A 805 -45.44 -20.17 -43.76
C ILE A 805 -44.68 -18.87 -43.38
N ALA A 806 -44.47 -17.88 -44.28
CA ALA A 806 -45.34 -16.75 -44.63
C ALA A 806 -45.54 -15.74 -43.45
N GLN A 807 -44.90 -14.55 -43.47
CA GLN A 807 -45.30 -13.27 -44.14
C GLN A 807 -46.46 -12.54 -43.43
N THR A 808 -46.55 -11.20 -43.32
CA THR A 808 -45.81 -10.00 -43.84
C THR A 808 -45.56 -9.00 -42.69
N ASP A 809 -44.58 -8.08 -42.65
CA ASP A 809 -43.95 -7.18 -43.64
C ASP A 809 -44.76 -5.91 -44.01
N THR A 810 -44.27 -4.74 -43.54
CA THR A 810 -44.51 -3.39 -44.11
C THR A 810 -43.37 -2.44 -43.69
N ALA A 811 -42.72 -1.78 -44.66
CA ALA A 811 -41.80 -0.66 -44.47
C ALA A 811 -42.29 0.58 -45.26
N SER A 812 -41.41 1.57 -45.50
CA SER A 812 -41.59 2.79 -46.35
C SER A 812 -42.48 3.91 -45.80
N ASP A 813 -42.26 5.21 -46.09
CA ASP A 813 -41.07 5.98 -46.52
C ASP A 813 -41.40 7.51 -46.50
N ALA A 814 -40.40 8.35 -46.82
CA ALA A 814 -40.53 9.69 -47.46
C ALA A 814 -41.05 10.91 -46.62
N GLU A 815 -40.64 12.17 -46.87
CA GLU A 815 -39.45 12.76 -47.55
C GLU A 815 -39.40 14.32 -47.33
N THR A 816 -38.46 15.02 -47.99
CA THR A 816 -38.33 16.51 -48.20
C THR A 816 -37.84 17.38 -47.01
N SER A 817 -37.07 18.46 -47.18
CA SER A 817 -36.28 19.02 -48.32
C SER A 817 -35.27 20.07 -47.78
N ASP A 818 -33.96 19.97 -48.05
CA ASP A 818 -33.18 20.62 -49.14
C ASP A 818 -33.06 22.17 -49.12
N THR A 819 -31.83 22.70 -48.99
CA THR A 819 -31.22 23.66 -49.96
C THR A 819 -29.75 24.06 -49.64
N ALA A 820 -28.84 23.85 -50.61
CA ALA A 820 -27.78 24.76 -51.13
C ALA A 820 -26.78 25.52 -50.18
N SER A 821 -25.51 25.80 -50.49
CA SER A 821 -24.67 25.52 -51.69
C SER A 821 -23.20 25.99 -51.55
N LYS A 822 -22.21 25.10 -51.82
CA LYS A 822 -20.83 25.37 -52.33
C LYS A 822 -19.86 26.13 -51.38
N SER A 823 -18.54 26.19 -51.61
CA SER A 823 -17.68 25.85 -52.79
C SER A 823 -16.30 25.33 -52.38
N ASP A 824 -15.70 24.48 -53.24
CA ASP A 824 -14.26 24.24 -53.50
C ASP A 824 -13.33 23.98 -52.28
N GLY A 825 -12.54 22.90 -52.21
CA GLY A 825 -11.51 22.47 -53.16
C GLY A 825 -10.14 22.69 -52.49
N ASP A 826 -9.34 21.66 -52.20
CA ASP A 826 -8.56 20.97 -53.23
C ASP A 826 -8.37 19.45 -52.98
N GLU A 827 -7.81 18.75 -53.97
CA GLU A 827 -7.65 17.29 -54.04
C GLU A 827 -6.17 16.85 -53.79
N TRP A 828 -5.90 15.53 -53.81
CA TRP A 828 -4.59 14.86 -54.01
C TRP A 828 -3.73 14.43 -52.79
N ARG A 829 -3.93 13.15 -52.40
CA ARG A 829 -2.95 12.03 -52.43
C ARG A 829 -1.64 12.11 -51.58
N ASP A 830 -0.99 10.99 -51.20
CA ASP A 830 -1.14 9.60 -51.65
C ASP A 830 -0.92 8.53 -50.55
N VAL A 831 -1.31 7.31 -50.91
CA VAL A 831 -1.39 6.01 -50.20
C VAL A 831 -0.24 5.45 -49.29
N THR A 832 -0.67 4.51 -48.42
CA THR A 832 -0.07 3.18 -48.05
C THR A 832 0.96 2.98 -46.91
N GLY A 833 0.79 1.82 -46.23
CA GLY A 833 1.61 1.23 -45.15
C GLY A 833 0.85 1.20 -43.81
N LEU A 834 0.46 0.07 -43.17
CA LEU A 834 0.88 -1.35 -43.20
C LEU A 834 2.38 -1.55 -42.92
N GLU A 835 2.85 -2.35 -41.97
CA GLU A 835 2.26 -3.26 -40.93
C GLU A 835 3.08 -3.06 -39.62
N VAL A 836 2.58 -3.24 -38.38
CA VAL A 836 2.12 -4.45 -37.65
C VAL A 836 3.23 -5.48 -37.38
N LEU A 837 3.18 -6.11 -36.19
CA LEU A 837 4.15 -6.98 -35.49
C LEU A 837 5.35 -6.23 -34.84
N ASP A 838 5.65 -6.33 -33.53
CA ASP A 838 5.63 -7.42 -32.51
C ASP A 838 6.97 -8.16 -32.37
N ALA A 839 7.56 -8.13 -31.17
CA ALA A 839 8.30 -9.22 -30.49
C ALA A 839 9.01 -8.76 -29.18
N THR A 840 8.67 -9.40 -28.06
CA THR A 840 9.52 -9.86 -26.93
C THR A 840 10.77 -9.05 -26.50
N THR A 841 10.90 -8.56 -25.26
CA THR A 841 11.25 -9.31 -24.00
C THR A 841 12.69 -9.83 -23.93
N ASP A 842 13.50 -9.34 -22.98
CA ASP A 842 14.32 -10.17 -22.07
C ASP A 842 14.75 -9.41 -20.77
N HIS A 843 15.21 -10.15 -19.75
CA HIS A 843 15.72 -9.69 -18.45
C HIS A 843 17.24 -9.39 -18.46
N GLY A 844 17.82 -8.86 -17.36
CA GLY A 844 19.30 -8.81 -17.29
C GLY A 844 20.03 -8.04 -16.16
N ALA A 845 19.58 -8.10 -14.90
CA ALA A 845 20.37 -7.97 -13.66
C ALA A 845 21.69 -7.10 -13.57
N VAL A 846 21.65 -6.12 -12.65
CA VAL A 846 22.69 -5.76 -11.65
C VAL A 846 24.07 -5.20 -12.11
N ILE A 847 24.41 -3.99 -11.64
CA ILE A 847 25.64 -3.61 -10.87
C ILE A 847 25.57 -2.10 -10.56
N GLU A 848 25.66 -1.71 -9.27
CA GLU A 848 26.09 -0.37 -8.86
C GLU A 848 27.60 -0.39 -8.52
N PRO A 849 28.33 0.74 -8.60
CA PRO A 849 28.41 1.60 -7.41
C PRO A 849 28.51 3.13 -7.66
N ASP A 850 28.11 3.91 -6.65
CA ASP A 850 28.57 5.26 -6.27
C ASP A 850 29.11 6.24 -7.35
N ALA A 851 28.41 7.36 -7.57
CA ALA A 851 28.97 8.70 -7.31
C ALA A 851 27.97 9.89 -7.45
N ALA A 852 27.75 10.59 -6.35
CA ALA A 852 27.64 12.06 -6.23
C ALA A 852 26.85 12.90 -7.28
N ALA A 853 25.64 13.31 -6.85
CA ALA A 853 25.13 14.69 -6.85
C ALA A 853 25.36 15.64 -8.07
N SER A 854 24.26 16.00 -8.74
CA SER A 854 23.87 17.43 -8.91
C SER A 854 22.42 17.56 -9.41
N HIS A 855 21.71 18.58 -8.92
CA HIS A 855 20.33 18.88 -9.35
C HIS A 855 20.29 20.31 -9.91
N SER A 856 20.67 20.44 -11.18
CA SER A 856 20.49 21.63 -12.04
C SER A 856 20.72 21.23 -13.50
N GLY A 857 20.08 21.81 -14.51
CA GLY A 857 19.17 22.96 -14.48
C GLY A 857 19.49 23.93 -15.61
N THR A 858 19.29 23.48 -16.86
CA THR A 858 19.65 24.15 -18.13
C THR A 858 18.85 23.48 -19.27
N VAL A 859 18.40 24.14 -20.33
CA VAL A 859 18.42 25.57 -20.71
C VAL A 859 17.29 25.86 -21.73
N ASP A 860 16.98 27.15 -21.92
CA ASP A 860 16.50 27.88 -23.12
C ASP A 860 16.36 27.12 -24.48
N GLU A 861 15.55 27.56 -25.46
CA GLU A 861 15.30 28.97 -25.83
C GLU A 861 14.03 29.19 -26.70
N SER A 862 13.26 30.26 -26.40
CA SER A 862 12.35 30.97 -27.34
C SER A 862 11.04 30.26 -27.80
N ARG A 863 9.90 30.94 -28.07
CA ARG A 863 9.55 32.38 -27.97
C ARG A 863 8.00 32.57 -28.03
N PHE A 864 7.46 33.49 -27.21
CA PHE A 864 6.37 34.48 -27.45
C PHE A 864 5.15 34.10 -28.34
N GLU A 865 3.90 34.43 -28.02
CA GLU A 865 3.36 35.61 -27.29
C GLU A 865 1.87 35.40 -26.92
N ALA A 866 1.39 35.90 -25.76
CA ALA A 866 0.05 36.49 -25.49
C ALA A 866 -0.52 36.26 -24.06
N ILE A 867 -1.35 37.23 -23.62
CA ILE A 867 -2.18 37.28 -22.40
C ILE A 867 -1.40 37.43 -21.07
N ASP A 868 -1.96 38.22 -20.15
CA ASP A 868 -1.29 38.82 -18.99
C ASP A 868 -2.04 38.52 -17.68
N GLN A 869 -1.28 38.36 -16.59
CA GLN A 869 -1.65 38.31 -15.16
C GLN A 869 -2.92 37.55 -14.70
N VAL A 870 -2.68 36.38 -14.08
CA VAL A 870 -3.31 36.00 -12.80
C VAL A 870 -2.22 35.57 -11.82
N MET A 871 -2.08 36.28 -10.69
CA MET A 871 -1.30 35.91 -9.50
C MET A 871 -1.65 36.87 -8.34
N VAL A 872 -1.77 36.45 -7.07
CA VAL A 872 -1.78 35.09 -6.47
C VAL A 872 -2.34 35.17 -5.02
N ASP A 873 -2.49 34.02 -4.36
CA ASP A 873 -2.80 33.78 -2.92
C ASP A 873 -4.16 34.30 -2.39
N ASN A 874 -5.22 33.49 -2.40
CA ASN A 874 -5.44 32.35 -1.49
C ASN A 874 -5.19 32.66 0.00
N ILE A 875 -6.25 33.08 0.71
CA ILE A 875 -6.35 32.95 2.17
C ILE A 875 -7.69 32.30 2.50
N SER A 876 -7.66 31.03 2.87
CA SER A 876 -8.84 30.29 3.35
C SER A 876 -9.22 30.78 4.76
N TYR A 877 -10.49 31.15 4.96
CA TYR A 877 -11.07 31.33 6.30
C TYR A 877 -12.12 30.25 6.56
N THR A 878 -11.70 29.18 7.24
CA THR A 878 -12.63 28.30 7.96
C THR A 878 -13.34 29.11 9.04
N THR A 879 -14.67 29.17 8.99
CA THR A 879 -15.48 29.75 10.07
C THR A 879 -16.25 28.65 10.78
N GLU A 880 -16.05 28.54 12.10
CA GLU A 880 -16.87 27.69 12.96
C GLU A 880 -18.29 28.28 13.05
N PRO A 881 -19.35 27.46 13.15
CA PRO A 881 -20.72 27.96 13.22
C PRO A 881 -21.03 28.58 14.59
N GLY A 882 -21.56 29.81 14.59
CA GLY A 882 -22.34 30.34 15.73
C GLY A 882 -21.90 31.67 16.33
N GLU A 883 -22.28 32.79 15.69
CA GLU A 883 -22.84 33.94 16.44
C GLU A 883 -23.65 34.86 15.50
N VAL A 884 -24.98 34.95 15.70
CA VAL A 884 -25.82 35.89 14.94
C VAL A 884 -25.54 37.31 15.42
N ARG A 885 -24.79 38.08 14.61
CA ARG A 885 -24.55 39.49 14.86
C ARG A 885 -25.68 40.36 14.31
N LEU A 886 -26.55 40.79 15.22
CA LEU A 886 -27.44 41.92 14.98
C LEU A 886 -26.60 43.20 14.79
N ASP A 887 -26.64 43.82 13.60
CA ASP A 887 -26.05 45.14 13.37
C ASP A 887 -27.04 46.24 13.83
N PRO A 888 -26.66 47.12 14.77
CA PRO A 888 -27.53 48.18 15.29
C PRO A 888 -27.26 49.55 14.63
N THR A 889 -27.10 49.63 13.30
CA THR A 889 -26.82 50.91 12.60
C THR A 889 -27.85 51.39 11.56
N TYR A 890 -29.10 50.93 11.61
CA TYR A 890 -30.20 51.62 10.92
C TYR A 890 -30.69 52.86 11.69
N ASN A 891 -30.34 54.04 11.20
CA ASN A 891 -30.73 55.33 11.76
C ASN A 891 -31.58 56.12 10.73
N VAL A 892 -32.88 55.79 10.67
CA VAL A 892 -33.85 56.41 9.75
C VAL A 892 -34.15 57.86 10.14
N ASP A 893 -33.73 58.81 9.31
CA ASP A 893 -34.02 60.25 9.49
C ASP A 893 -34.13 60.98 8.13
N GLU A 894 -34.78 60.34 7.13
CA GLU A 894 -35.24 60.99 5.91
C GLU A 894 -36.78 61.00 5.84
N GLN A 895 -37.35 62.11 5.35
CA GLN A 895 -38.78 62.41 5.47
C GLN A 895 -39.54 62.07 4.18
N ILE A 896 -40.21 60.91 4.16
CA ILE A 896 -41.20 60.58 3.12
C ILE A 896 -42.39 61.56 3.23
N TYR A 897 -42.72 62.24 2.13
CA TYR A 897 -43.71 63.31 2.09
C TYR A 897 -45.04 62.84 1.48
N PHE A 898 -45.86 62.16 2.28
CA PHE A 898 -47.16 61.66 1.82
C PHE A 898 -48.14 62.79 1.42
N PRO A 899 -48.77 62.74 0.23
CA PRO A 899 -49.91 63.60 -0.08
C PRO A 899 -51.14 63.16 0.74
N THR A 900 -51.86 64.12 1.33
CA THR A 900 -52.99 63.83 2.24
C THR A 900 -54.32 63.79 1.51
N TYR A 901 -55.13 62.74 1.73
CA TYR A 901 -56.55 62.75 1.40
C TYR A 901 -57.46 62.13 2.48
N SER A 902 -58.57 62.84 2.72
CA SER A 902 -59.81 62.45 3.44
C SER A 902 -59.71 61.73 4.81
N GLU A 903 -60.07 62.46 5.87
CA GLU A 903 -60.57 61.87 7.11
C GLU A 903 -61.93 61.18 6.89
N GLU A 904 -62.08 59.90 7.24
CA GLU A 904 -63.33 59.36 7.82
C GLU A 904 -63.08 58.05 8.61
N ALA A 905 -64.06 57.63 9.42
CA ALA A 905 -64.09 56.35 10.15
C ALA A 905 -63.06 56.08 11.29
N LEU A 906 -62.94 56.99 12.28
CA LEU A 906 -62.28 56.68 13.57
C LEU A 906 -63.25 56.78 14.76
N GLN A 907 -64.02 55.73 15.07
CA GLN A 907 -64.80 55.68 16.32
C GLN A 907 -65.20 54.27 16.80
N ALA A 908 -64.89 54.00 18.08
CA ALA A 908 -65.24 52.83 18.92
C ALA A 908 -64.38 51.56 18.69
N GLY A 909 -63.86 50.90 19.75
CA GLY A 909 -63.99 51.18 21.19
C GLY A 909 -62.86 50.61 22.05
N PHE A 910 -62.72 51.16 23.27
CA PHE A 910 -61.71 50.76 24.26
C PHE A 910 -62.18 49.58 25.11
N ASP A 911 -61.24 48.70 25.49
CA ASP A 911 -60.92 48.22 26.85
C ASP A 911 -59.69 47.28 26.71
N GLU A 912 -58.75 47.08 27.65
CA GLU A 912 -58.57 47.58 29.02
C GLU A 912 -57.05 47.77 29.29
N VAL A 913 -56.61 48.70 30.16
CA VAL A 913 -55.18 49.06 30.32
C VAL A 913 -54.54 48.46 31.58
N GLY A 914 -53.65 47.47 31.41
CA GLY A 914 -52.78 46.93 32.46
C GLY A 914 -51.32 47.39 32.32
N THR A 915 -50.91 48.43 33.04
CA THR A 915 -49.50 48.91 33.02
C THR A 915 -48.65 48.31 34.13
N ILE A 916 -47.45 47.81 33.79
CA ILE A 916 -46.37 47.52 34.73
C ILE A 916 -45.12 48.31 34.33
N ARG A 917 -44.39 48.82 35.33
CA ARG A 917 -43.18 49.63 35.17
C ARG A 917 -41.93 48.78 35.38
N ALA A 918 -40.84 49.15 34.71
CA ALA A 918 -39.51 48.67 35.03
C ALA A 918 -39.08 49.07 36.46
N VAL A 919 -38.43 48.13 37.16
CA VAL A 919 -37.56 48.31 38.33
C VAL A 919 -36.40 47.32 38.15
N ALA A 920 -35.19 47.69 38.56
CA ALA A 920 -33.96 46.91 38.30
C ALA A 920 -33.21 46.52 39.59
N ASP A 921 -32.18 45.67 39.42
CA ASP A 921 -31.05 45.44 40.34
C ASP A 921 -31.31 44.50 41.56
N PRO A 922 -30.30 43.82 42.13
CA PRO A 922 -29.44 42.81 41.47
C PRO A 922 -29.14 41.53 42.31
N LEU A 923 -28.36 40.62 41.70
CA LEU A 923 -27.49 39.58 42.31
C LEU A 923 -28.11 38.32 42.94
N THR A 924 -27.25 37.29 43.06
CA THR A 924 -27.49 35.87 43.44
C THR A 924 -28.23 35.04 42.37
N GLY A 925 -27.93 33.75 42.18
CA GLY A 925 -26.81 32.96 42.72
C GLY A 925 -27.15 31.46 42.87
N GLU A 926 -26.49 30.61 42.07
CA GLU A 926 -26.63 29.14 42.01
C GLU A 926 -28.01 28.60 41.57
N PHE A 927 -27.99 27.55 40.74
CA PHE A 927 -29.13 26.69 40.45
C PHE A 927 -28.75 25.25 40.82
N VAL A 928 -29.64 24.57 41.54
CA VAL A 928 -29.55 23.14 41.84
C VAL A 928 -30.68 22.45 41.09
N SER A 929 -30.37 21.43 40.29
CA SER A 929 -31.38 20.56 39.70
C SER A 929 -31.90 19.57 40.74
N GLN A 930 -33.23 19.42 40.81
CA GLN A 930 -33.90 18.41 41.62
C GLN A 930 -34.89 17.66 40.75
N THR A 931 -34.71 16.36 40.60
CA THR A 931 -35.61 15.46 39.89
C THR A 931 -36.38 14.60 40.89
N ASP A 932 -37.71 14.60 40.76
CA ASP A 932 -38.63 13.70 41.45
C ASP A 932 -39.88 13.55 40.58
N GLU A 933 -40.22 12.32 40.18
CA GLU A 933 -41.47 11.63 40.51
C GLU A 933 -41.68 10.37 39.63
N ALA A 934 -41.76 9.23 40.32
CA ALA A 934 -42.53 8.04 39.96
C ALA A 934 -43.69 7.95 41.00
N PRO A 935 -44.66 6.99 41.01
CA PRO A 935 -44.63 5.59 40.53
C PRO A 935 -46.03 5.22 39.88
N PRO A 936 -46.67 4.01 39.95
CA PRO A 936 -46.25 2.75 40.59
C PRO A 936 -46.60 1.38 39.94
N SER A 937 -45.69 0.44 40.21
CA SER A 937 -45.89 -0.96 40.67
C SER A 937 -46.71 -2.00 39.87
N THR A 938 -46.07 -3.15 39.67
CA THR A 938 -46.56 -4.41 40.27
C THR A 938 -45.36 -5.32 40.60
N ALA A 939 -45.52 -6.30 41.50
CA ALA A 939 -44.41 -7.12 42.00
C ALA A 939 -44.83 -8.57 42.26
N HIS A 940 -43.86 -9.50 42.26
CA HIS A 940 -44.01 -10.83 42.84
C HIS A 940 -42.67 -11.34 43.42
N ASN A 941 -42.75 -12.11 44.51
CA ASN A 941 -41.59 -12.61 45.27
C ASN A 941 -41.20 -14.04 44.87
N GLU A 942 -39.93 -14.41 45.11
CA GLU A 942 -39.41 -15.57 45.89
C GLU A 942 -37.94 -15.85 45.48
N ALA A 943 -36.97 -16.23 46.34
CA ALA A 943 -36.92 -16.32 47.81
C ALA A 943 -35.43 -16.34 48.31
N HIS A 944 -35.23 -16.26 49.64
CA HIS A 944 -34.16 -16.79 50.53
C HIS A 944 -32.96 -17.58 49.94
N SER A 945 -31.75 -17.62 50.53
CA SER A 945 -31.27 -17.34 51.92
C SER A 945 -29.72 -17.45 51.97
N ASP A 946 -28.95 -17.02 52.97
CA ASP A 946 -29.02 -15.98 54.04
C ASP A 946 -27.63 -16.00 54.78
N GLU A 947 -27.36 -15.03 55.68
CA GLU A 947 -26.15 -14.90 56.56
C GLU A 947 -24.77 -14.54 55.92
N ALA A 948 -23.80 -13.83 56.52
CA ALA A 948 -23.69 -12.73 57.51
C ALA A 948 -22.39 -12.88 58.36
N ASN A 949 -21.47 -11.89 58.31
CA ASN A 949 -20.53 -11.38 59.36
C ASN A 949 -19.38 -10.60 58.67
N ALA A 950 -18.98 -9.35 58.96
CA ALA A 950 -19.05 -8.41 60.11
C ALA A 950 -17.80 -8.41 61.05
N ALA A 951 -17.35 -7.20 61.42
CA ALA A 951 -16.09 -6.76 62.10
C ALA A 951 -15.01 -6.23 61.11
N THR A 952 -14.76 -4.92 60.89
CA THR A 952 -14.93 -3.65 61.66
C THR A 952 -13.78 -3.30 62.63
N ALA A 953 -13.40 -2.01 62.65
CA ALA A 953 -12.47 -1.29 63.57
C ALA A 953 -10.94 -1.45 63.33
N GLU A 954 -10.07 -0.44 63.51
CA GLU A 954 -10.20 1.04 63.62
C GLU A 954 -8.77 1.69 63.60
N ILE A 955 -8.68 3.03 63.54
CA ILE A 955 -7.52 3.90 63.88
C ILE A 955 -6.42 4.09 62.80
N ALA A 956 -6.21 5.35 62.45
CA ALA A 956 -5.05 5.94 61.74
C ALA A 956 -4.48 7.09 62.63
N PRO A 957 -3.48 7.93 62.23
CA PRO A 957 -2.60 7.92 61.05
C PRO A 957 -1.09 8.06 61.41
N GLU A 958 -0.19 8.22 60.42
CA GLU A 958 0.82 9.31 60.39
C GLU A 958 1.59 9.38 59.04
N ASN A 959 2.24 10.52 58.77
CA ASN A 959 2.96 10.78 57.52
C ASN A 959 4.48 10.56 57.67
N ALA A 960 5.13 9.93 56.70
CA ALA A 960 6.59 9.99 56.50
C ALA A 960 6.93 9.82 55.01
N ALA A 961 8.08 10.36 54.57
CA ALA A 961 8.47 10.40 53.16
C ALA A 961 9.89 9.87 52.91
N ALA A 962 10.12 9.48 51.65
CA ALA A 962 11.41 9.38 50.94
C ALA A 962 12.38 8.22 51.27
N THR A 963 13.37 8.10 50.38
CA THR A 963 14.59 7.24 50.35
C THR A 963 14.43 6.02 49.42
N VAL A 964 14.83 6.01 48.14
CA VAL A 964 16.12 6.35 47.46
C VAL A 964 17.22 5.31 47.67
N PHE A 965 17.83 4.82 46.58
CA PHE A 965 19.28 4.55 46.32
C PHE A 965 19.41 3.55 45.14
N GLY A 966 20.36 3.66 44.18
CA GLY A 966 21.30 4.75 43.87
C GLY A 966 22.56 4.29 43.09
N GLN A 967 23.53 5.20 42.92
CA GLN A 967 24.91 5.06 42.34
C GLN A 967 25.07 5.24 40.81
N SER A 968 26.20 5.74 40.25
CA SER A 968 27.27 6.66 40.73
C SER A 968 28.20 7.05 39.54
N ALA A 969 28.43 8.33 39.19
CA ALA A 969 29.50 9.25 39.66
C ALA A 969 30.77 9.37 38.75
N THR A 970 31.57 10.44 38.96
CA THR A 970 32.80 10.89 38.22
C THR A 970 32.58 11.61 36.86
N GLY A 971 33.38 12.60 36.42
CA GLY A 971 34.39 13.43 37.13
C GLY A 971 35.23 14.40 36.23
N ASP A 972 35.42 15.65 36.68
CA ASP A 972 36.45 16.70 36.39
C ASP A 972 36.90 17.15 34.95
N GLY A 973 37.16 18.47 34.77
CA GLY A 973 37.84 19.05 33.59
C GLY A 973 38.16 20.58 33.62
N PHE A 974 39.40 20.99 33.29
CA PHE A 974 39.95 22.39 33.24
C PHE A 974 39.77 23.05 31.84
N LEU A 975 39.41 24.35 31.62
CA LEU A 975 40.04 25.69 31.86
C LEU A 975 41.03 26.26 30.79
N MET A 976 40.62 27.28 29.99
CA MET A 976 41.35 28.47 29.42
C MET A 976 40.43 29.22 28.40
N LYS A 977 40.28 30.56 28.26
CA LYS A 977 41.15 31.73 27.89
C LYS A 977 41.80 31.60 26.48
N LEU A 978 41.70 32.53 25.51
CA LEU A 978 41.88 34.00 25.53
C LEU A 978 41.24 34.75 24.28
N TRP A 979 41.38 36.09 24.17
CA TRP A 979 40.87 37.04 23.12
C TRP A 979 41.36 36.83 21.65
N GLY A 980 40.81 37.46 20.59
CA GLY A 980 39.67 38.44 20.43
C GLY A 980 40.02 39.75 19.66
N LEU A 981 39.09 40.40 18.90
CA LEU A 981 39.36 41.69 18.20
C LEU A 981 38.15 42.64 17.85
N ILE A 982 38.12 43.82 18.51
CA ILE A 982 37.77 45.22 18.09
C ILE A 982 36.60 45.57 17.10
N ARG A 983 35.52 46.14 17.68
CA ARG A 983 34.76 47.42 17.42
C ARG A 983 34.70 48.14 16.03
N GLY A 984 33.51 48.71 15.77
CA GLY A 984 33.27 50.04 15.13
C GLY A 984 32.43 49.96 13.84
N PHE A 985 31.46 50.82 13.52
CA PHE A 985 30.87 52.06 14.13
C PHE A 985 29.37 51.76 14.44
N GLY A 986 28.50 52.58 15.05
CA GLY A 986 28.52 53.96 15.58
C GLY A 986 27.10 54.55 15.43
N GLY A 987 26.47 55.03 16.52
CA GLY A 987 25.14 55.66 16.46
C GLY A 987 25.20 57.15 16.07
N PRO A 988 24.13 57.95 16.30
CA PRO A 988 22.86 57.65 17.00
C PRO A 988 21.61 58.26 16.31
N ARG A 989 20.48 58.38 17.05
CA ARG A 989 19.37 59.36 16.83
C ARG A 989 18.45 59.12 15.61
N ASP A 990 17.24 59.68 15.50
CA ASP A 990 16.32 60.43 16.41
C ASP A 990 14.91 60.40 15.76
N ILE A 991 13.86 60.84 16.48
CA ILE A 991 12.60 61.46 15.93
C ILE A 991 11.64 60.52 15.14
N GLU A 992 10.30 60.58 15.29
CA GLU A 992 9.41 61.26 16.24
C GLU A 992 8.07 60.50 16.35
N GLU A 993 7.36 60.64 17.48
CA GLU A 993 5.90 60.45 17.52
C GLU A 993 5.21 61.61 16.79
N ARG A 994 4.13 61.37 16.04
CA ARG A 994 3.21 62.45 15.64
C ARG A 994 1.73 62.10 15.74
N ASP A 995 1.27 62.33 16.96
CA ASP A 995 -0.11 62.51 17.42
C ASP A 995 -0.95 63.50 16.57
N LYS A 996 -2.29 63.31 16.63
CA LYS A 996 -3.39 64.21 16.20
C LYS A 996 -3.72 64.43 14.69
N ALA A 997 -4.74 63.66 14.27
CA ALA A 997 -6.12 64.12 14.13
C ALA A 997 -6.63 64.72 12.80
N GLY A 998 -7.76 64.16 12.35
CA GLY A 998 -8.98 64.95 12.18
C GLY A 998 -9.46 65.19 10.75
N LYS A 999 -10.25 64.25 10.24
CA LYS A 999 -11.56 64.56 9.64
C LYS A 999 -12.50 63.39 9.84
#